data_AF-A0AAD5BF76-F1
#
_entry.id   AF-A0AAD5BF76-F1
#
_cell.length_a   1.000
_cell.length_b   1.000
_cell.length_c   1.000
_cell.angle_alpha   90.00
_cell.angle_beta   90.00
_cell.angle_gamma   90.00
#
_symmetry.space_group_name_H-M   'P 1'
#
loop_
_entity.id
_entity.type
_entity.pdbx_description
1 polymer ?
#
loop_
_entity_poly.entity_id
_entity_poly.type
_entity_poly.pdbx_seq_one_letter_code
_entity_poly.pdbx_strand_id
1 'polypeptide(L)'
;MPTPAEIIAARLNNQLEDVEQEESIASIVEQPKSRSTTPSINDASAFPALGSKPGSNVQHAGASSWGPKMKAPTAASAVSSTAPKAAKNGNGFAVKTKISTIQEAFTLDVEDQLNVARPEFIKILTFVMQETKTNVECTTSQHTKKRTFLISGKPDDVKVAKRLVVKKLTKPVQIKFNVPAKLRSRIIGQGGRTLKPIIQANDVKIEIGDKEESQETSDAGQDDNDDDLFATTVVITIDGDVEGAKAAKNEILAIVKEETKNLTAKVSLNENVKPFAEKELQGIVENYNQLDFSIPTFKSASNSIVIHGERDLVLEAKADVKAALEKLSQKIVVEEVPIPATKRQFLPIDEVLSRCNVLIQLPKNAETNVKFIGERKNIKSAQEEARKVTSQYRVEVLDMSKAHKGNLRHVSAVAAYLNKVGAFKTIADSNEVVINTPSIKELDNEALTSIPIQIVSKGSDEQIKTAKKSIVSQVNKITPDQTKVIDDIESFLLSKVDDVIGAVAKKENVEYIILHNSITLLKSPETQDEAEDFDDFEANGDGDDSFTKVNAALDELRQLAANLSSTTLEVASKEQDTIVSGPKGVTLKSILSAVEPDSVSVNLHSNGTSSSENEIYIHGIKSSVATVKKEIESVLADAREYPDGFTDEVRVPSQIVSRLVGKNGTFLNSLRDEFGVKIDVPDQDAKKDDSEKSDITINGVKKNVEAAKAKIAALAKKWADETLVRVRIENQYHRRMIGAQGVFIHRLQDKYNVKIRFPAADASSPSPFADAPKSKDEVTIKGPSKGVAKAQEELQELYQFEKENGFKKQLQIPSKAVARIIGKNGETIKDIADGTGVEYTFKRENEESNGFVELELTGSKSALKEASTKIQEIVDEVENFVVRTLKVDAKYHRDLVGPSGSVMKQIITSAGGDDLPRGKYHRLLSIPNEGSGSDEVVSQGDKAIVDKIISAIEKIVKEKESSIVEEIDLPKDKHRLIIGPSGSVRHSLQSEFGVTIEIPRPNDESTIVKVSGLPDKVSAAKDKIEELTKDDWKLSIDVLAKYHPLVSEHGAAFKKLKSDFKVEVTHGNFTRQASKLSLSSIPAPPESAYPENDEEFKFTIEPIGTVDGDDEVVIPWRLKGEEKDVEKAAEFINKKLELAKSATSQGWLYASKPSVFSKIIGPQGSKINQLRNKTNTFITIPRATDKYSKFVYVVGEEDNLNKAHEEIKKLL
;
A
#
# COMPACT_ATOMS: atom_id res chain seq x y z
N MET A 1 -56.58 5.14 -3.31
CA MET A 1 -58.04 4.93 -3.11
C MET A 1 -58.44 3.67 -3.86
N PRO A 2 -59.43 2.88 -3.41
CA PRO A 2 -60.30 3.12 -2.24
C PRO A 2 -59.65 2.75 -0.89
N THR A 3 -60.11 3.20 0.28
CA THR A 3 -60.69 4.52 0.67
C THR A 3 -60.62 4.66 2.21
N PRO A 4 -60.62 5.88 2.78
CA PRO A 4 -60.87 6.08 4.21
C PRO A 4 -62.35 5.80 4.51
N ALA A 5 -62.66 4.86 5.42
CA ALA A 5 -64.04 4.49 5.76
C ALA A 5 -64.27 4.03 7.23
N GLU A 6 -63.30 4.27 8.12
CA GLU A 6 -63.44 4.23 9.59
C GLU A 6 -62.97 5.61 10.10
N ILE A 7 -63.69 6.71 9.93
CA ILE A 7 -65.12 6.96 10.21
C ILE A 7 -65.44 6.71 11.69
N ILE A 8 -65.34 7.81 12.45
CA ILE A 8 -66.12 8.17 13.65
C ILE A 8 -65.84 7.37 14.95
N ALA A 9 -65.57 7.99 16.11
CA ALA A 9 -65.07 9.33 16.44
C ALA A 9 -64.71 9.38 17.94
N ALA A 10 -63.55 9.93 18.31
CA ALA A 10 -63.21 10.28 19.70
C ALA A 10 -62.37 11.57 19.77
N ARG A 11 -63.08 12.70 19.86
CA ARG A 11 -62.67 14.11 20.05
C ARG A 11 -61.23 14.42 20.55
N LEU A 12 -60.51 15.19 19.73
CA LEU A 12 -60.02 16.56 20.00
C LEU A 12 -59.40 16.89 21.39
N ASN A 13 -58.11 17.24 21.32
CA ASN A 13 -57.39 18.29 22.08
C ASN A 13 -57.40 18.27 23.63
N ASN A 14 -56.21 18.13 24.25
CA ASN A 14 -55.48 19.33 24.68
C ASN A 14 -53.95 19.14 24.92
N GLN A 15 -53.17 20.11 24.42
CA GLN A 15 -51.95 20.76 24.93
C GLN A 15 -50.87 20.09 25.85
N LEU A 16 -49.60 20.44 25.53
CA LEU A 16 -48.39 20.70 26.36
C LEU A 16 -47.20 19.68 26.43
N GLU A 17 -46.03 20.23 26.08
CA GLU A 17 -44.63 20.13 26.60
C GLU A 17 -44.01 18.82 27.14
N ASP A 18 -42.90 18.43 26.48
CA ASP A 18 -41.55 18.00 26.94
C ASP A 18 -41.26 16.93 28.03
N VAL A 19 -40.04 16.39 27.89
CA VAL A 19 -39.20 15.57 28.82
C VAL A 19 -39.40 14.04 28.79
N GLU A 20 -38.28 13.33 28.96
CA GLU A 20 -38.11 11.86 28.94
C GLU A 20 -38.15 11.22 30.36
N GLN A 21 -37.89 9.91 30.44
CA GLN A 21 -38.00 9.01 31.62
C GLN A 21 -39.45 8.54 31.88
N GLU A 22 -39.75 7.37 32.48
CA GLU A 22 -38.93 6.38 33.21
C GLU A 22 -39.14 4.92 32.71
N GLU A 23 -38.30 3.99 33.20
CA GLU A 23 -38.54 2.60 33.70
C GLU A 23 -39.74 1.72 33.23
N SER A 24 -39.73 0.37 33.29
CA SER A 24 -38.69 -0.68 33.55
C SER A 24 -39.29 -2.07 33.22
N ILE A 25 -38.49 -3.17 33.35
CA ILE A 25 -38.84 -4.47 33.98
C ILE A 25 -37.65 -5.46 33.84
N ALA A 26 -37.51 -6.39 34.80
CA ALA A 26 -36.39 -7.35 34.94
C ALA A 26 -36.47 -8.54 33.92
N SER A 27 -35.53 -9.49 33.81
CA SER A 27 -34.68 -10.14 34.83
C SER A 27 -33.58 -11.07 34.22
N ILE A 28 -32.91 -11.86 35.08
CA ILE A 28 -31.95 -12.96 34.84
C ILE A 28 -30.46 -12.55 34.86
N VAL A 29 -29.62 -13.44 35.36
CA VAL A 29 -28.31 -13.18 36.01
C VAL A 29 -27.27 -14.22 35.60
N GLU A 30 -26.03 -13.79 35.33
CA GLU A 30 -24.82 -14.51 35.78
C GLU A 30 -23.64 -13.52 35.94
N GLN A 31 -22.67 -13.82 36.81
CA GLN A 31 -21.62 -12.89 37.25
C GLN A 31 -20.20 -13.22 36.75
N PRO A 32 -19.31 -12.21 36.64
CA PRO A 32 -17.94 -12.38 36.14
C PRO A 32 -16.93 -12.80 37.23
N LYS A 33 -15.82 -13.42 36.81
CA LYS A 33 -14.63 -13.60 37.65
C LYS A 33 -13.58 -12.53 37.37
N SER A 34 -12.96 -12.03 38.45
CA SER A 34 -11.64 -11.38 38.41
C SER A 34 -10.54 -12.48 38.55
N ARG A 35 -9.22 -12.24 38.44
CA ARG A 35 -8.40 -11.07 38.78
C ARG A 35 -7.06 -11.06 37.99
N SER A 36 -6.25 -10.04 38.24
CA SER A 36 -4.94 -9.75 37.65
C SER A 36 -3.81 -10.77 37.94
N THR A 37 -2.86 -10.89 37.00
CA THR A 37 -1.45 -11.25 37.28
C THR A 37 -0.49 -10.38 36.45
N THR A 38 0.75 -10.21 36.94
CA THR A 38 1.86 -9.55 36.24
C THR A 38 2.77 -10.60 35.58
N PRO A 39 3.32 -10.36 34.37
CA PRO A 39 4.20 -11.31 33.69
C PRO A 39 5.62 -11.34 34.30
N SER A 40 6.25 -12.52 34.25
CA SER A 40 7.65 -12.73 34.65
C SER A 40 8.62 -12.52 33.48
N ILE A 41 9.92 -12.38 33.76
CA ILE A 41 10.93 -12.10 32.72
C ILE A 41 11.49 -13.36 32.00
N ASN A 42 10.96 -14.55 32.30
CA ASN A 42 11.49 -15.84 31.82
C ASN A 42 10.53 -16.64 30.91
N ASP A 43 9.35 -16.12 30.57
CA ASP A 43 8.37 -16.83 29.73
C ASP A 43 8.68 -16.71 28.23
N ALA A 44 9.25 -17.79 27.66
CA ALA A 44 9.81 -17.83 26.30
C ALA A 44 8.77 -17.96 25.15
N SER A 45 7.57 -17.38 25.30
CA SER A 45 6.45 -17.53 24.34
C SER A 45 5.85 -16.19 23.84
N ALA A 46 6.40 -15.04 24.24
CA ALA A 46 5.83 -13.71 24.00
C ALA A 46 6.56 -12.87 22.92
N PHE A 47 6.90 -13.45 21.76
CA PHE A 47 7.53 -12.71 20.64
C PHE A 47 6.81 -12.95 19.29
N PRO A 48 6.17 -11.92 18.69
CA PRO A 48 5.56 -12.04 17.36
C PRO A 48 6.63 -11.90 16.26
N ALA A 49 7.13 -13.02 15.74
CA ALA A 49 8.05 -13.04 14.60
C ALA A 49 7.31 -12.78 13.27
N LEU A 50 7.69 -11.72 12.55
CA LEU A 50 7.12 -11.38 11.24
C LEU A 50 7.90 -12.04 10.09
N GLY A 51 7.25 -12.99 9.40
CA GLY A 51 7.49 -13.19 7.97
C GLY A 51 8.28 -14.42 7.50
N SER A 52 7.74 -15.64 7.67
CA SER A 52 8.02 -16.75 6.73
C SER A 52 6.92 -17.81 6.74
N LYS A 53 6.39 -18.21 5.56
CA LYS A 53 5.53 -19.39 5.41
C LYS A 53 6.30 -20.53 4.74
N PRO A 54 6.46 -21.70 5.37
CA PRO A 54 6.59 -22.98 4.68
C PRO A 54 5.20 -23.51 4.26
N GLY A 55 5.15 -24.52 3.41
CA GLY A 55 3.89 -25.13 2.93
C GLY A 55 4.01 -26.63 2.66
N SER A 56 3.04 -27.17 1.89
CA SER A 56 2.81 -28.60 1.61
C SER A 56 2.14 -29.37 2.79
N ASN A 57 1.31 -30.40 2.58
CA ASN A 57 0.90 -31.09 1.33
C ASN A 57 -0.47 -31.82 1.46
N VAL A 58 -0.95 -32.47 0.38
CA VAL A 58 -2.05 -33.50 0.29
C VAL A 58 -3.47 -32.90 0.40
N GLN A 59 -4.23 -32.73 -0.71
CA GLN A 59 -5.14 -33.70 -1.40
C GLN A 59 -6.39 -34.08 -0.57
N HIS A 60 -7.59 -34.34 -1.11
CA HIS A 60 -8.16 -34.37 -2.48
C HIS A 60 -9.72 -34.33 -2.36
N ALA A 61 -10.58 -34.17 -3.38
CA ALA A 61 -10.49 -33.87 -4.82
C ALA A 61 -11.86 -33.28 -5.30
N GLY A 62 -11.98 -32.81 -6.56
CA GLY A 62 -13.26 -32.37 -7.15
C GLY A 62 -13.13 -31.78 -8.56
N ALA A 63 -13.42 -32.58 -9.59
CA ALA A 63 -13.50 -32.16 -11.00
C ALA A 63 -14.95 -31.69 -11.33
N SER A 64 -15.29 -31.11 -12.49
CA SER A 64 -14.63 -31.08 -13.80
C SER A 64 -15.07 -29.87 -14.66
N SER A 65 -14.29 -29.54 -15.69
CA SER A 65 -14.56 -28.50 -16.69
C SER A 65 -15.51 -28.93 -17.81
N TRP A 66 -16.21 -27.99 -18.49
CA TRP A 66 -16.35 -27.98 -19.97
C TRP A 66 -17.07 -26.74 -20.55
N GLY A 67 -16.61 -26.27 -21.72
CA GLY A 67 -17.47 -25.79 -22.83
C GLY A 67 -17.98 -24.32 -22.86
N PRO A 68 -17.84 -23.60 -24.00
CA PRO A 68 -18.46 -22.28 -24.22
C PRO A 68 -19.42 -22.20 -25.43
N LYS A 69 -20.43 -21.28 -25.41
CA LYS A 69 -20.86 -20.37 -26.53
C LYS A 69 -22.19 -19.59 -26.33
N MET A 70 -22.12 -18.28 -26.59
CA MET A 70 -23.03 -17.43 -27.41
C MET A 70 -24.50 -17.09 -27.05
N LYS A 71 -24.75 -15.77 -27.15
CA LYS A 71 -25.97 -15.03 -27.60
C LYS A 71 -27.23 -14.96 -26.71
N ALA A 72 -27.76 -13.73 -26.61
CA ALA A 72 -29.10 -13.36 -26.13
C ALA A 72 -30.13 -13.34 -27.29
N PRO A 73 -31.44 -13.08 -27.06
CA PRO A 73 -31.92 -11.70 -26.91
C PRO A 73 -33.15 -11.51 -25.96
N THR A 74 -33.56 -10.23 -25.71
CA THR A 74 -34.95 -9.68 -25.48
C THR A 74 -35.96 -10.43 -24.57
N ALA A 75 -36.90 -9.84 -23.81
CA ALA A 75 -37.48 -8.50 -23.58
C ALA A 75 -38.67 -8.70 -22.57
N ALA A 76 -39.38 -7.74 -21.97
CA ALA A 76 -39.19 -6.31 -21.63
C ALA A 76 -40.36 -5.86 -20.69
N SER A 77 -40.38 -4.57 -20.31
CA SER A 77 -41.55 -3.78 -19.85
C SER A 77 -42.01 -3.90 -18.37
N ALA A 78 -42.53 -2.83 -17.73
CA ALA A 78 -42.51 -1.38 -18.04
C ALA A 78 -43.06 -0.53 -16.85
N VAL A 79 -43.05 0.82 -17.02
CA VAL A 79 -43.76 1.86 -16.22
C VAL A 79 -43.13 2.19 -14.84
N SER A 80 -43.19 3.40 -14.26
CA SER A 80 -43.06 4.83 -14.71
C SER A 80 -43.03 5.70 -13.43
N SER A 81 -42.68 7.00 -13.34
CA SER A 81 -42.22 8.08 -14.25
C SER A 81 -41.27 9.00 -13.42
N THR A 82 -40.87 10.26 -13.70
CA THR A 82 -41.27 11.33 -14.65
C THR A 82 -40.05 12.24 -14.96
N ALA A 83 -40.25 13.44 -15.51
CA ALA A 83 -39.26 14.52 -15.67
C ALA A 83 -39.96 15.90 -15.52
N PRO A 84 -39.26 17.05 -15.63
CA PRO A 84 -38.94 17.67 -16.94
C PRO A 84 -37.42 17.94 -17.14
N LYS A 85 -36.79 17.81 -18.33
CA LYS A 85 -36.93 18.49 -19.66
C LYS A 85 -36.34 19.92 -19.70
N ALA A 86 -35.69 20.43 -20.76
CA ALA A 86 -35.10 19.89 -22.03
C ALA A 86 -34.23 21.04 -22.65
N ALA A 87 -33.57 21.03 -23.82
CA ALA A 87 -33.33 20.12 -24.97
C ALA A 87 -31.89 20.41 -25.52
N LYS A 88 -31.12 19.62 -26.30
CA LYS A 88 -31.28 18.49 -27.25
C LYS A 88 -31.26 18.89 -28.76
N ASN A 89 -30.59 18.05 -29.57
CA ASN A 89 -30.33 18.06 -31.04
C ASN A 89 -29.00 18.76 -31.46
N GLY A 90 -28.28 18.32 -32.51
CA GLY A 90 -28.43 17.10 -33.33
C GLY A 90 -27.52 17.09 -34.58
N ASN A 91 -27.12 15.89 -35.03
CA ASN A 91 -26.46 15.53 -36.30
C ASN A 91 -25.17 16.26 -36.77
N GLY A 92 -24.06 15.52 -36.69
CA GLY A 92 -23.06 15.29 -37.75
C GLY A 92 -22.61 16.43 -38.69
N PHE A 93 -21.41 16.96 -38.43
CA PHE A 93 -20.45 17.34 -39.48
C PHE A 93 -19.01 17.11 -38.99
N ALA A 94 -18.05 16.96 -39.90
CA ALA A 94 -16.64 16.75 -39.53
C ALA A 94 -16.00 18.06 -39.02
N VAL A 95 -15.36 18.02 -37.85
CA VAL A 95 -14.70 19.20 -37.25
C VAL A 95 -13.22 18.89 -36.97
N LYS A 96 -12.33 19.68 -37.58
CA LYS A 96 -10.88 19.63 -37.33
C LYS A 96 -10.57 20.18 -35.94
N THR A 97 -9.60 19.58 -35.24
CA THR A 97 -9.06 20.09 -33.98
C THR A 97 -8.52 21.52 -34.16
N LYS A 98 -9.00 22.45 -33.33
CA LYS A 98 -8.48 23.83 -33.28
C LYS A 98 -7.40 23.94 -32.21
N ILE A 99 -6.34 24.69 -32.53
CA ILE A 99 -5.30 25.09 -31.58
C ILE A 99 -5.90 26.13 -30.61
N SER A 100 -5.74 25.90 -29.30
CA SER A 100 -6.30 26.76 -28.25
C SER A 100 -5.41 27.98 -27.98
N THR A 101 -5.69 29.08 -28.66
CA THR A 101 -5.21 30.42 -28.24
C THR A 101 -6.13 30.97 -27.16
N ILE A 102 -5.55 31.60 -26.13
CA ILE A 102 -6.27 32.25 -25.03
C ILE A 102 -6.24 33.76 -25.25
N GLN A 103 -7.27 34.44 -24.77
CA GLN A 103 -7.31 35.90 -24.64
C GLN A 103 -7.44 36.24 -23.15
N GLU A 104 -6.58 37.12 -22.63
CA GLU A 104 -6.63 37.64 -21.25
C GLU A 104 -6.77 39.17 -21.29
N ALA A 105 -7.66 39.72 -20.45
CA ALA A 105 -7.88 41.16 -20.33
C ALA A 105 -7.58 41.65 -18.91
N PHE A 106 -6.88 42.78 -18.79
CA PHE A 106 -6.60 43.43 -17.50
C PHE A 106 -6.61 44.95 -17.62
N THR A 107 -6.74 45.65 -16.49
CA THR A 107 -6.81 47.12 -16.44
C THR A 107 -5.70 47.72 -15.59
N LEU A 108 -5.06 48.80 -16.07
CA LEU A 108 -4.20 49.66 -15.27
C LEU A 108 -4.93 50.94 -14.87
N ASP A 109 -4.77 51.32 -13.61
CA ASP A 109 -5.31 52.55 -13.03
C ASP A 109 -4.38 53.73 -13.26
N VAL A 110 -4.91 54.95 -13.12
CA VAL A 110 -4.23 56.18 -13.60
C VAL A 110 -3.03 56.56 -12.72
N GLU A 111 -3.10 56.25 -11.43
CA GLU A 111 -2.08 56.59 -10.43
C GLU A 111 -0.83 55.70 -10.59
N ASP A 112 -1.02 54.41 -10.88
CA ASP A 112 0.05 53.43 -11.10
C ASP A 112 0.81 53.65 -12.43
N GLN A 113 0.19 54.30 -13.42
CA GLN A 113 0.73 54.45 -14.77
C GLN A 113 1.93 55.42 -14.88
N LEU A 114 2.89 55.06 -15.74
CA LEU A 114 3.89 55.99 -16.29
C LEU A 114 3.26 56.87 -17.40
N ASN A 115 3.54 58.17 -17.37
CA ASN A 115 3.02 59.13 -18.34
C ASN A 115 3.84 59.14 -19.64
N VAL A 116 3.76 58.05 -20.40
CA VAL A 116 4.55 57.82 -21.64
C VAL A 116 3.87 58.48 -22.85
N ALA A 117 4.66 59.16 -23.69
CA ALA A 117 4.17 59.78 -24.93
C ALA A 117 3.68 58.73 -25.94
N ARG A 118 2.64 59.06 -26.74
CA ARG A 118 2.03 58.13 -27.72
C ARG A 118 3.05 57.36 -28.60
N PRO A 119 4.11 57.97 -29.16
CA PRO A 119 5.07 57.25 -30.00
C PRO A 119 5.88 56.19 -29.24
N GLU A 120 6.23 56.47 -27.98
CA GLU A 120 6.99 55.56 -27.12
C GLU A 120 6.11 54.44 -26.56
N PHE A 121 4.87 54.77 -26.20
CA PHE A 121 3.86 53.80 -25.79
C PHE A 121 3.61 52.74 -26.88
N ILE A 122 3.52 53.17 -28.14
CA ILE A 122 3.40 52.24 -29.29
C ILE A 122 4.67 51.39 -29.43
N LYS A 123 5.87 51.98 -29.37
CA LYS A 123 7.14 51.22 -29.41
C LYS A 123 7.21 50.15 -28.32
N ILE A 124 6.78 50.44 -27.09
CA ILE A 124 6.75 49.49 -25.98
C ILE A 124 5.81 48.31 -26.30
N LEU A 125 4.59 48.58 -26.79
CA LEU A 125 3.65 47.51 -27.15
C LEU A 125 4.15 46.68 -28.33
N THR A 126 4.70 47.30 -29.38
CA THR A 126 5.29 46.59 -30.52
C THR A 126 6.49 45.74 -30.10
N PHE A 127 7.33 46.22 -29.18
CA PHE A 127 8.43 45.45 -28.62
C PHE A 127 7.93 44.19 -27.88
N VAL A 128 6.92 44.31 -27.00
CA VAL A 128 6.34 43.14 -26.32
C VAL A 128 5.74 42.16 -27.33
N MET A 129 4.95 42.64 -28.30
CA MET A 129 4.39 41.79 -29.36
C MET A 129 5.46 40.98 -30.13
N GLN A 130 6.62 41.59 -30.39
CA GLN A 130 7.73 40.94 -31.09
C GLN A 130 8.45 39.90 -30.21
N GLU A 131 8.67 40.22 -28.93
CA GLU A 131 9.39 39.36 -27.99
C GLU A 131 8.57 38.13 -27.58
N THR A 132 7.27 38.30 -27.27
CA THR A 132 6.39 37.22 -26.80
C THR A 132 5.54 36.58 -27.90
N LYS A 133 5.48 37.15 -29.10
CA LYS A 133 4.67 36.68 -30.24
C LYS A 133 3.15 36.70 -29.96
N THR A 134 2.70 37.52 -29.01
CA THR A 134 1.28 37.75 -28.68
C THR A 134 0.76 39.05 -29.31
N ASN A 135 -0.51 39.10 -29.72
CA ASN A 135 -1.15 40.37 -30.05
C ASN A 135 -1.64 41.07 -28.77
N VAL A 136 -1.35 42.38 -28.64
CA VAL A 136 -1.63 43.20 -27.45
C VAL A 136 -2.42 44.45 -27.85
N GLU A 137 -3.73 44.42 -27.66
CA GLU A 137 -4.63 45.54 -27.94
C GLU A 137 -4.81 46.40 -26.67
N CYS A 138 -4.92 47.73 -26.82
CA CYS A 138 -5.08 48.66 -25.71
C CYS A 138 -6.20 49.67 -25.97
N THR A 139 -7.18 49.71 -25.07
CA THR A 139 -8.32 50.63 -25.09
C THR A 139 -8.30 51.50 -23.83
N THR A 140 -8.51 52.81 -23.96
CA THR A 140 -8.59 53.74 -22.82
C THR A 140 -10.03 54.19 -22.62
N SER A 141 -10.57 54.01 -21.40
CA SER A 141 -11.91 54.46 -21.05
C SER A 141 -11.97 55.99 -20.96
N GLN A 142 -12.91 56.62 -21.67
CA GLN A 142 -13.02 58.09 -21.70
C GLN A 142 -13.46 58.69 -20.35
N HIS A 143 -14.34 58.01 -19.61
CA HIS A 143 -14.84 58.51 -18.33
C HIS A 143 -13.91 58.21 -17.16
N THR A 144 -13.35 56.99 -17.07
CA THR A 144 -12.53 56.57 -15.92
C THR A 144 -11.03 56.70 -16.15
N LYS A 145 -10.58 57.02 -17.36
CA LYS A 145 -9.15 57.12 -17.79
C LYS A 145 -8.31 55.86 -17.59
N LYS A 146 -8.86 54.78 -17.01
CA LYS A 146 -8.25 53.45 -16.90
C LYS A 146 -7.94 52.90 -18.29
N ARG A 147 -6.81 52.20 -18.42
CA ARG A 147 -6.39 51.53 -19.66
C ARG A 147 -6.64 50.03 -19.56
N THR A 148 -7.47 49.50 -20.45
CA THR A 148 -7.68 48.05 -20.59
C THR A 148 -6.74 47.52 -21.66
N PHE A 149 -6.00 46.46 -21.34
CA PHE A 149 -5.17 45.70 -22.28
C PHE A 149 -5.82 44.34 -22.52
N LEU A 150 -5.90 43.93 -23.78
CA LEU A 150 -6.36 42.61 -24.22
C LEU A 150 -5.19 41.92 -24.91
N ILE A 151 -4.69 40.84 -24.32
CA ILE A 151 -3.54 40.07 -24.82
C ILE A 151 -4.04 38.73 -25.35
N SER A 152 -3.62 38.35 -26.56
CA SER A 152 -4.04 37.10 -27.20
C SER A 152 -2.85 36.33 -27.78
N GLY A 153 -2.84 35.01 -27.54
CA GLY A 153 -1.71 34.14 -27.90
C GLY A 153 -1.79 32.77 -27.23
N LYS A 154 -0.65 32.13 -26.95
CA LYS A 154 -0.60 30.90 -26.14
C LYS A 154 -0.71 31.22 -24.64
N PRO A 155 -1.16 30.27 -23.80
CA PRO A 155 -1.40 30.53 -22.37
C PRO A 155 -0.20 31.12 -21.62
N ASP A 156 1.02 30.69 -21.95
CA ASP A 156 2.22 31.09 -21.21
C ASP A 156 2.87 32.34 -21.82
N ASP A 157 2.90 32.43 -23.15
CA ASP A 157 3.30 33.63 -23.90
C ASP A 157 2.46 34.86 -23.46
N VAL A 158 1.15 34.67 -23.22
CA VAL A 158 0.20 35.70 -22.74
C VAL A 158 0.55 36.20 -21.33
N LYS A 159 0.92 35.31 -20.40
CA LYS A 159 1.33 35.67 -19.03
C LYS A 159 2.62 36.50 -19.04
N VAL A 160 3.61 36.10 -19.85
CA VAL A 160 4.87 36.82 -20.01
C VAL A 160 4.61 38.20 -20.61
N ALA A 161 3.76 38.28 -21.64
CA ALA A 161 3.38 39.55 -22.27
C ALA A 161 2.68 40.50 -21.29
N LYS A 162 1.72 40.00 -20.49
CA LYS A 162 1.05 40.78 -19.42
C LYS A 162 2.07 41.39 -18.47
N ARG A 163 2.98 40.57 -17.94
CA ARG A 163 4.03 41.02 -17.01
C ARG A 163 4.95 42.08 -17.63
N LEU A 164 5.36 41.91 -18.88
CA LEU A 164 6.19 42.90 -19.59
C LEU A 164 5.44 44.22 -19.84
N VAL A 165 4.14 44.17 -20.15
CA VAL A 165 3.29 45.37 -20.30
C VAL A 165 3.16 46.12 -18.97
N VAL A 166 2.91 45.42 -17.86
CA VAL A 166 2.85 46.03 -16.51
C VAL A 166 4.19 46.66 -16.13
N LYS A 167 5.29 45.91 -16.25
CA LYS A 167 6.67 46.33 -15.90
C LYS A 167 7.21 47.51 -16.71
N LYS A 168 6.71 47.72 -17.94
CA LYS A 168 7.12 48.86 -18.79
C LYS A 168 6.18 50.07 -18.72
N LEU A 169 4.99 49.94 -18.12
CA LEU A 169 3.96 50.98 -18.09
C LEU A 169 3.52 51.40 -16.69
N THR A 170 3.98 50.74 -15.63
CA THR A 170 3.72 51.13 -14.24
C THR A 170 4.96 51.72 -13.56
N LYS A 171 4.76 52.47 -12.48
CA LYS A 171 5.84 52.99 -11.63
C LYS A 171 6.27 51.91 -10.62
N PRO A 172 7.57 51.80 -10.27
CA PRO A 172 7.99 51.00 -9.13
C PRO A 172 7.46 51.63 -7.82
N VAL A 173 7.09 50.78 -6.87
CA VAL A 173 6.53 51.16 -5.56
C VAL A 173 7.29 50.44 -4.44
N GLN A 174 7.53 51.17 -3.35
CA GLN A 174 8.08 50.64 -2.10
C GLN A 174 6.94 50.36 -1.11
N ILE A 175 6.73 49.10 -0.74
CA ILE A 175 5.71 48.67 0.23
C ILE A 175 6.38 48.23 1.53
N LYS A 176 5.96 48.78 2.67
CA LYS A 176 6.45 48.41 4.01
C LYS A 176 5.35 47.76 4.86
N PHE A 177 5.71 46.78 5.69
CA PHE A 177 4.82 46.14 6.67
C PHE A 177 5.63 45.40 7.75
N ASN A 178 5.00 45.14 8.90
CA ASN A 178 5.65 44.56 10.07
C ASN A 178 5.28 43.10 10.23
N VAL A 179 6.23 42.29 10.75
CA VAL A 179 6.08 40.84 10.94
C VAL A 179 6.80 40.40 12.23
N PRO A 180 6.29 39.42 13.01
CA PRO A 180 6.97 38.92 14.21
C PRO A 180 8.43 38.49 14.00
N ALA A 181 9.32 38.96 14.87
CA ALA A 181 10.78 38.86 14.73
C ALA A 181 11.29 37.42 14.65
N LYS A 182 10.63 36.46 15.32
CA LYS A 182 10.99 35.03 15.27
C LYS A 182 10.79 34.43 13.88
N LEU A 183 9.81 34.92 13.12
CA LEU A 183 9.49 34.44 11.77
C LEU A 183 10.47 34.96 10.71
N ARG A 184 11.29 35.98 11.02
CA ARG A 184 12.37 36.50 10.14
C ARG A 184 13.21 35.38 9.54
N SER A 185 13.62 34.42 10.38
CA SER A 185 14.43 33.27 9.97
C SER A 185 13.71 32.32 9.00
N ARG A 186 12.39 32.14 9.17
CA ARG A 186 11.53 31.27 8.35
C ARG A 186 11.20 31.89 6.99
N ILE A 187 10.96 33.20 6.97
CA ILE A 187 10.66 33.98 5.75
C ILE A 187 11.90 34.07 4.85
N ILE A 188 13.09 34.22 5.43
CA ILE A 188 14.35 34.12 4.69
C ILE A 188 14.61 32.66 4.26
N GLY A 189 14.50 31.72 5.20
CA GLY A 189 14.80 30.31 5.01
C GLY A 189 16.31 30.03 4.97
N GLN A 190 16.70 28.77 5.17
CA GLN A 190 18.11 28.38 5.17
C GLN A 190 18.79 28.77 3.85
N GLY A 191 19.77 29.67 3.89
CA GLY A 191 20.46 30.20 2.70
C GLY A 191 19.60 31.04 1.76
N GLY A 192 18.46 31.57 2.23
CA GLY A 192 17.51 32.33 1.40
C GLY A 192 16.49 31.46 0.65
N ARG A 193 16.34 30.17 1.01
CA ARG A 193 15.56 29.18 0.24
C ARG A 193 14.08 29.53 0.04
N THR A 194 13.43 30.26 0.95
CA THR A 194 12.01 30.67 0.82
C THR A 194 11.88 32.07 0.21
N LEU A 195 12.79 33.00 0.54
CA LEU A 195 12.74 34.37 0.01
C LEU A 195 13.20 34.49 -1.45
N LYS A 196 14.22 33.73 -1.87
CA LYS A 196 14.76 33.80 -3.25
C LYS A 196 13.73 33.44 -4.32
N PRO A 197 12.91 32.38 -4.18
CA PRO A 197 11.80 32.12 -5.10
C PRO A 197 10.81 33.28 -5.17
N ILE A 198 10.41 33.90 -4.06
CA ILE A 198 9.47 35.04 -4.03
C ILE A 198 10.06 36.26 -4.77
N ILE A 199 11.34 36.56 -4.54
CA ILE A 199 12.09 37.62 -5.25
C ILE A 199 12.10 37.37 -6.76
N GLN A 200 12.43 36.15 -7.20
CA GLN A 200 12.53 35.78 -8.62
C GLN A 200 11.16 35.68 -9.29
N ALA A 201 10.17 35.04 -8.65
CA ALA A 201 8.83 34.84 -9.17
C ALA A 201 8.07 36.16 -9.36
N ASN A 202 8.40 37.21 -8.59
CA ASN A 202 7.74 38.52 -8.70
C ASN A 202 8.58 39.62 -9.36
N ASP A 203 9.90 39.43 -9.59
CA ASP A 203 10.86 40.48 -10.01
C ASP A 203 11.02 41.63 -9.00
N VAL A 204 11.00 41.32 -7.70
CA VAL A 204 10.91 42.33 -6.62
C VAL A 204 12.09 42.22 -5.66
N LYS A 205 12.71 43.35 -5.32
CA LYS A 205 13.77 43.42 -4.30
C LYS A 205 13.12 43.48 -2.91
N ILE A 206 13.51 42.60 -2.00
CA ILE A 206 12.94 42.53 -0.64
C ILE A 206 14.06 42.71 0.39
N GLU A 207 13.91 43.69 1.26
CA GLU A 207 14.80 43.99 2.36
C GLU A 207 14.06 43.75 3.69
N ILE A 208 14.61 42.89 4.53
CA ILE A 208 14.06 42.58 5.86
C ILE A 208 14.99 43.20 6.88
N GLY A 209 14.49 44.18 7.64
CA GLY A 209 15.27 44.90 8.65
C GLY A 209 15.99 43.95 9.61
N ASP A 210 17.15 44.38 10.11
CA ASP A 210 17.72 43.80 11.31
C ASP A 210 16.96 44.29 12.55
N LYS A 211 17.21 43.64 13.68
CA LYS A 211 16.49 43.89 14.94
C LYS A 211 17.04 45.15 15.60
N GLU A 212 16.49 46.31 15.25
CA GLU A 212 16.76 47.56 15.99
C GLU A 212 16.30 47.40 17.44
N GLU A 213 17.23 47.60 18.38
CA GLU A 213 16.89 47.78 19.80
C GLU A 213 16.44 49.23 19.99
N SER A 214 15.16 49.47 19.71
CA SER A 214 14.50 50.74 20.01
C SER A 214 14.59 51.02 21.51
N GLN A 215 15.30 52.09 21.87
CA GLN A 215 15.52 52.49 23.26
C GLN A 215 14.20 52.84 23.99
N GLU A 216 14.30 52.86 25.31
CA GLU A 216 13.19 53.02 26.25
C GLU A 216 12.34 54.28 26.00
N THR A 217 11.02 54.11 26.05
CA THR A 217 10.11 55.13 26.58
C THR A 217 9.23 54.49 27.64
N SER A 218 9.51 54.79 28.91
CA SER A 218 8.70 54.42 30.07
C SER A 218 7.31 55.06 30.01
N ASP A 219 6.24 54.34 30.37
CA ASP A 219 5.77 54.26 31.77
C ASP A 219 4.55 53.32 31.91
N ALA A 220 4.19 52.98 33.15
CA ALA A 220 2.95 52.37 33.63
C ALA A 220 2.59 50.93 33.19
N GLY A 221 2.54 50.02 34.17
CA GLY A 221 1.80 48.75 34.09
C GLY A 221 2.66 47.49 34.04
N GLN A 222 3.19 47.05 35.18
CA GLN A 222 3.81 45.73 35.31
C GLN A 222 2.73 44.66 35.59
N ASP A 223 2.30 43.98 34.53
CA ASP A 223 1.29 42.91 34.53
C ASP A 223 1.86 41.73 33.72
N ASP A 224 1.70 40.49 34.20
CA ASP A 224 2.47 39.31 33.75
C ASP A 224 2.19 38.85 32.30
N ASN A 225 2.84 39.47 31.31
CA ASN A 225 2.64 39.20 29.87
C ASN A 225 3.89 38.70 29.11
N ASP A 226 4.83 38.03 29.79
CA ASP A 226 5.97 37.34 29.14
C ASP A 226 5.56 36.19 28.19
N ASP A 227 4.29 35.78 28.19
CA ASP A 227 3.76 34.62 27.44
C ASP A 227 3.50 34.86 25.94
N ASP A 228 3.31 36.10 25.43
CA ASP A 228 3.10 36.29 23.96
C ASP A 228 4.43 36.25 23.19
N LEU A 229 4.80 35.01 22.88
CA LEU A 229 5.99 34.58 22.18
C LEU A 229 6.30 35.33 20.86
N PHE A 230 5.33 36.06 20.29
CA PHE A 230 5.40 36.75 19.00
C PHE A 230 5.36 38.29 19.07
N ALA A 231 5.27 38.91 20.26
CA ALA A 231 5.02 40.35 20.41
C ALA A 231 6.08 41.27 19.76
N THR A 232 7.35 40.87 19.72
CA THR A 232 8.42 41.63 19.04
C THR A 232 8.28 41.53 17.52
N THR A 233 8.29 42.64 16.78
CA THR A 233 8.15 42.68 15.31
C THR A 233 9.38 43.29 14.60
N VAL A 234 9.47 43.07 13.29
CA VAL A 234 10.52 43.56 12.36
C VAL A 234 9.85 44.11 11.10
N VAL A 235 10.39 45.19 10.54
CA VAL A 235 9.89 45.81 9.31
C VAL A 235 10.43 45.10 8.07
N ILE A 236 9.56 44.75 7.13
CA ILE A 236 9.89 44.27 5.79
C ILE A 236 9.58 45.36 4.77
N THR A 237 10.53 45.62 3.87
CA THR A 237 10.43 46.57 2.76
C THR A 237 10.50 45.82 1.43
N ILE A 238 9.61 46.15 0.50
CA ILE A 238 9.43 45.47 -0.79
C ILE A 238 9.44 46.52 -1.92
N ASP A 239 10.46 46.50 -2.77
CA ASP A 239 10.70 47.43 -3.87
C ASP A 239 10.48 46.74 -5.24
N GLY A 240 9.44 47.12 -5.98
CA GLY A 240 9.18 46.57 -7.31
C GLY A 240 7.91 47.08 -7.99
N ASP A 241 7.52 46.45 -9.10
CA ASP A 241 6.30 46.81 -9.85
C ASP A 241 5.03 46.61 -8.99
N VAL A 242 4.00 47.44 -9.21
CA VAL A 242 2.79 47.49 -8.35
C VAL A 242 2.13 46.13 -8.12
N GLU A 243 1.98 45.31 -9.16
CA GLU A 243 1.35 43.98 -9.08
C GLU A 243 2.27 42.97 -8.37
N GLY A 244 3.56 42.95 -8.71
CA GLY A 244 4.57 42.06 -8.12
C GLY A 244 4.84 42.36 -6.64
N ALA A 245 4.93 43.62 -6.24
CA ALA A 245 5.13 44.02 -4.85
C ALA A 245 3.91 43.67 -3.97
N LYS A 246 2.69 43.77 -4.50
CA LYS A 246 1.46 43.31 -3.84
C LYS A 246 1.42 41.78 -3.73
N ALA A 247 1.80 41.06 -4.78
CA ALA A 247 1.90 39.59 -4.77
C ALA A 247 2.92 39.09 -3.73
N ALA A 248 4.16 39.59 -3.77
CA ALA A 248 5.23 39.22 -2.85
C ALA A 248 4.89 39.52 -1.37
N LYS A 249 4.20 40.65 -1.10
CA LYS A 249 3.67 40.94 0.25
C LYS A 249 2.64 39.88 0.70
N ASN A 250 1.73 39.48 -0.18
CA ASN A 250 0.71 38.48 0.13
C ASN A 250 1.32 37.08 0.35
N GLU A 251 2.33 36.70 -0.43
CA GLU A 251 3.06 35.43 -0.25
C GLU A 251 3.80 35.38 1.10
N ILE A 252 4.48 36.47 1.48
CA ILE A 252 5.13 36.55 2.81
C ILE A 252 4.10 36.56 3.95
N LEU A 253 2.98 37.27 3.81
CA LEU A 253 1.92 37.26 4.82
C LEU A 253 1.19 35.91 4.92
N ALA A 254 1.13 35.12 3.84
CA ALA A 254 0.61 33.75 3.88
C ALA A 254 1.52 32.84 4.72
N ILE A 255 2.84 32.88 4.50
CA ILE A 255 3.83 32.14 5.31
C ILE A 255 3.75 32.54 6.79
N VAL A 256 3.55 33.83 7.08
CA VAL A 256 3.31 34.31 8.45
C VAL A 256 2.04 33.72 9.03
N LYS A 257 0.91 33.80 8.31
CA LYS A 257 -0.39 33.32 8.80
C LYS A 257 -0.45 31.79 8.98
N GLU A 258 0.30 31.03 8.19
CA GLU A 258 0.46 29.58 8.36
C GLU A 258 1.20 29.26 9.66
N GLU A 259 2.34 29.91 9.91
CA GLU A 259 3.18 29.67 11.10
C GLU A 259 2.59 30.24 12.40
N THR A 260 1.75 31.29 12.34
CA THR A 260 1.04 31.84 13.51
C THR A 260 -0.39 31.34 13.65
N LYS A 261 -0.80 30.30 12.90
CA LYS A 261 -2.21 29.89 12.86
C LYS A 261 -2.74 29.52 14.25
N ASN A 262 -1.98 28.72 14.99
CA ASN A 262 -2.40 28.21 16.29
C ASN A 262 -1.68 28.94 17.44
N LEU A 263 -2.41 29.22 18.52
CA LEU A 263 -1.89 29.73 19.78
C LEU A 263 -2.23 28.76 20.92
N THR A 264 -1.39 28.75 21.96
CA THR A 264 -1.73 28.18 23.27
C THR A 264 -1.68 29.30 24.29
N ALA A 265 -2.80 29.56 24.98
CA ALA A 265 -2.89 30.54 26.05
C ALA A 265 -3.17 29.86 27.40
N LYS A 266 -2.64 30.44 28.47
CA LYS A 266 -2.84 29.97 29.84
C LYS A 266 -3.61 31.01 30.66
N VAL A 267 -4.47 30.55 31.56
CA VAL A 267 -5.21 31.39 32.53
C VAL A 267 -5.12 30.75 33.90
N SER A 268 -4.62 31.48 34.90
CA SER A 268 -4.47 30.99 36.28
C SER A 268 -5.81 30.92 37.01
N LEU A 269 -6.01 29.88 37.83
CA LEU A 269 -7.20 29.68 38.65
C LEU A 269 -6.90 29.83 40.15
N ASN A 270 -7.82 30.48 40.87
CA ASN A 270 -7.82 30.53 42.33
C ASN A 270 -8.45 29.24 42.90
N GLU A 271 -7.89 28.70 43.98
CA GLU A 271 -8.30 27.41 44.56
C GLU A 271 -9.78 27.37 45.00
N ASN A 272 -10.33 28.50 45.45
CA ASN A 272 -11.75 28.60 45.82
C ASN A 272 -12.69 28.65 44.61
N VAL A 273 -12.19 29.04 43.43
CA VAL A 273 -12.97 29.20 42.19
C VAL A 273 -12.91 27.92 41.33
N LYS A 274 -11.80 27.19 41.40
CA LYS A 274 -11.54 25.91 40.72
C LYS A 274 -12.67 24.87 40.79
N PRO A 275 -13.44 24.68 41.89
CA PRO A 275 -14.51 23.68 41.92
C PRO A 275 -15.72 24.03 41.04
N PHE A 276 -15.85 25.30 40.61
CA PHE A 276 -17.02 25.85 39.95
C PHE A 276 -16.73 26.34 38.52
N ALA A 277 -15.45 26.50 38.18
CA ALA A 277 -14.98 26.98 36.88
C ALA A 277 -15.52 26.14 35.70
N GLU A 278 -15.60 24.81 35.86
CA GLU A 278 -16.11 23.90 34.82
C GLU A 278 -17.56 24.23 34.43
N LYS A 279 -18.44 24.53 35.40
CA LYS A 279 -19.87 24.77 35.19
C LYS A 279 -20.18 26.19 34.68
N GLU A 280 -19.43 27.20 35.13
CA GLU A 280 -19.64 28.59 34.65
C GLU A 280 -18.92 28.87 33.31
N LEU A 281 -17.93 28.06 32.91
CA LEU A 281 -17.27 28.20 31.61
C LEU A 281 -17.88 27.35 30.49
N GLN A 282 -18.78 26.40 30.79
CA GLN A 282 -19.48 25.57 29.78
C GLN A 282 -20.08 26.40 28.64
N GLY A 283 -20.84 27.45 28.94
CA GLY A 283 -21.42 28.35 27.93
C GLY A 283 -20.40 29.18 27.13
N ILE A 284 -19.14 29.25 27.57
CA ILE A 284 -18.03 29.86 26.79
C ILE A 284 -17.40 28.80 25.89
N VAL A 285 -17.19 27.58 26.39
CA VAL A 285 -16.70 26.43 25.59
C VAL A 285 -17.66 26.10 24.45
N GLU A 286 -18.97 26.15 24.66
CA GLU A 286 -20.00 25.95 23.63
C GLU A 286 -19.94 27.03 22.52
N ASN A 287 -19.74 28.30 22.89
CA ASN A 287 -19.58 29.40 21.94
C ASN A 287 -18.29 29.30 21.11
N TYR A 288 -17.20 28.80 21.71
CA TYR A 288 -15.90 28.65 21.07
C TYR A 288 -15.56 27.17 20.75
N ASN A 289 -16.53 26.43 20.20
CA ASN A 289 -16.43 25.00 19.88
C ASN A 289 -15.30 24.56 18.92
N GLN A 290 -14.50 25.49 18.40
CA GLN A 290 -13.32 25.27 17.56
C GLN A 290 -11.99 25.32 18.37
N LEU A 291 -12.07 25.60 19.67
CA LEU A 291 -10.93 25.64 20.59
C LEU A 291 -10.96 24.45 21.55
N ASP A 292 -9.78 23.95 21.90
CA ASP A 292 -9.58 22.96 22.96
C ASP A 292 -9.36 23.68 24.30
N PHE A 293 -10.22 23.39 25.28
CA PHE A 293 -10.20 23.98 26.62
C PHE A 293 -9.86 22.92 27.67
N SER A 294 -8.59 22.87 28.08
CA SER A 294 -8.17 22.04 29.20
C SER A 294 -8.50 22.75 30.52
N ILE A 295 -9.71 22.51 31.05
CA ILE A 295 -10.17 23.00 32.35
C ILE A 295 -9.84 21.95 33.43
N PRO A 296 -9.10 22.30 34.50
CA PRO A 296 -8.74 21.34 35.53
C PRO A 296 -9.89 21.10 36.51
N THR A 297 -10.34 19.86 36.62
CA THR A 297 -11.40 19.46 37.57
C THR A 297 -10.98 19.68 39.03
N PHE A 298 -11.95 19.73 39.95
CA PHE A 298 -11.70 19.92 41.38
C PHE A 298 -10.64 18.95 41.97
N LYS A 299 -10.63 17.69 41.51
CA LYS A 299 -9.73 16.63 41.98
C LYS A 299 -8.35 16.62 41.26
N SER A 300 -8.12 17.52 40.30
CA SER A 300 -6.87 17.64 39.54
C SER A 300 -5.80 18.46 40.30
N ALA A 301 -4.52 18.18 40.07
CA ALA A 301 -3.41 18.90 40.72
C ALA A 301 -3.09 20.28 40.12
N SER A 302 -3.57 20.59 38.91
CA SER A 302 -3.30 21.84 38.19
C SER A 302 -4.23 22.99 38.62
N ASN A 303 -3.69 24.21 38.69
CA ASN A 303 -4.40 25.45 39.03
C ASN A 303 -4.40 26.45 37.84
N SER A 304 -4.56 25.96 36.61
CA SER A 304 -4.64 26.80 35.41
C SER A 304 -5.42 26.13 34.29
N ILE A 305 -6.24 26.91 33.58
CA ILE A 305 -6.86 26.52 32.31
C ILE A 305 -5.84 26.73 31.18
N VAL A 306 -5.86 25.84 30.20
CA VAL A 306 -5.12 26.00 28.94
C VAL A 306 -6.13 26.04 27.79
N ILE A 307 -5.99 27.03 26.91
CA ILE A 307 -6.82 27.23 25.71
C ILE A 307 -5.91 27.05 24.49
N HIS A 308 -6.26 26.15 23.58
CA HIS A 308 -5.49 25.89 22.36
C HIS A 308 -6.37 25.91 21.11
N GLY A 309 -5.88 26.51 20.02
CA GLY A 309 -6.62 26.60 18.75
C GLY A 309 -6.20 27.82 17.93
N GLU A 310 -7.08 28.32 17.05
CA GLU A 310 -6.74 29.44 16.15
C GLU A 310 -6.50 30.74 16.92
N ARG A 311 -5.38 31.44 16.63
CA ARG A 311 -4.84 32.52 17.48
C ARG A 311 -5.85 33.60 17.87
N ASP A 312 -6.64 34.08 16.91
CA ASP A 312 -7.57 35.19 17.13
C ASP A 312 -8.68 34.78 18.12
N LEU A 313 -9.30 33.62 17.89
CA LEU A 313 -10.31 33.03 18.78
C LEU A 313 -9.74 32.70 20.17
N VAL A 314 -8.51 32.20 20.26
CA VAL A 314 -7.85 31.92 21.55
C VAL A 314 -7.67 33.19 22.40
N LEU A 315 -7.43 34.35 21.78
CA LEU A 315 -7.29 35.62 22.50
C LEU A 315 -8.65 36.17 22.98
N GLU A 316 -9.69 36.08 22.16
CA GLU A 316 -11.07 36.44 22.54
C GLU A 316 -11.56 35.54 23.70
N ALA A 317 -11.42 34.22 23.55
CA ALA A 317 -11.75 33.26 24.61
C ALA A 317 -10.92 33.45 25.90
N LYS A 318 -9.64 33.83 25.81
CA LYS A 318 -8.82 34.15 27.00
C LYS A 318 -9.41 35.33 27.78
N ALA A 319 -9.91 36.36 27.09
CA ALA A 319 -10.53 37.52 27.71
C ALA A 319 -11.87 37.17 28.36
N ASP A 320 -12.74 36.44 27.65
CA ASP A 320 -14.04 35.99 28.17
C ASP A 320 -13.90 35.07 29.39
N VAL A 321 -12.98 34.09 29.33
CA VAL A 321 -12.68 33.18 30.46
C VAL A 321 -12.19 33.97 31.67
N LYS A 322 -11.27 34.93 31.52
CA LYS A 322 -10.79 35.77 32.62
C LYS A 322 -11.94 36.59 33.22
N ALA A 323 -12.74 37.25 32.38
CA ALA A 323 -13.87 38.08 32.82
C ALA A 323 -15.00 37.26 33.48
N ALA A 324 -15.21 36.00 33.09
CA ALA A 324 -16.14 35.10 33.75
C ALA A 324 -15.64 34.68 35.14
N LEU A 325 -14.38 34.26 35.25
CA LEU A 325 -13.77 33.83 36.51
C LEU A 325 -13.69 34.95 37.56
N GLU A 326 -13.42 36.19 37.13
CA GLU A 326 -13.46 37.36 38.01
C GLU A 326 -14.87 37.60 38.57
N LYS A 327 -15.90 37.56 37.71
CA LYS A 327 -17.32 37.65 38.14
C LYS A 327 -17.69 36.52 39.11
N LEU A 328 -17.26 35.28 38.84
CA LEU A 328 -17.51 34.10 39.67
C LEU A 328 -16.88 34.28 41.07
N SER A 329 -15.63 34.76 41.13
CA SER A 329 -14.90 34.97 42.38
C SER A 329 -15.60 35.91 43.36
N GLN A 330 -16.36 36.90 42.85
CA GLN A 330 -17.12 37.86 43.66
C GLN A 330 -18.41 37.29 44.26
N LYS A 331 -18.91 36.15 43.75
CA LYS A 331 -20.16 35.52 44.22
C LYS A 331 -19.96 34.48 45.33
N ILE A 332 -18.76 33.89 45.42
CA ILE A 332 -18.47 32.77 46.33
C ILE A 332 -18.41 33.26 47.78
N VAL A 333 -19.04 32.49 48.66
CA VAL A 333 -19.04 32.69 50.12
C VAL A 333 -18.70 31.36 50.79
N VAL A 334 -18.11 31.43 51.99
CA VAL A 334 -17.83 30.28 52.85
C VAL A 334 -18.72 30.35 54.10
N GLU A 335 -19.36 29.25 54.47
CA GLU A 335 -20.19 29.13 55.68
C GLU A 335 -19.82 27.84 56.45
N GLU A 336 -19.76 27.91 57.78
CA GLU A 336 -19.37 26.78 58.63
C GLU A 336 -20.55 26.15 59.38
N VAL A 337 -20.63 24.82 59.37
CA VAL A 337 -21.69 24.06 60.05
C VAL A 337 -21.09 22.96 60.94
N PRO A 338 -21.47 22.86 62.23
CA PRO A 338 -21.06 21.76 63.09
C PRO A 338 -21.82 20.47 62.73
N ILE A 339 -21.08 19.40 62.42
CA ILE A 339 -21.64 18.08 62.04
C ILE A 339 -20.95 16.98 62.87
N PRO A 340 -21.67 16.07 63.56
CA PRO A 340 -21.07 14.99 64.35
C PRO A 340 -20.14 14.09 63.52
N ALA A 341 -18.99 13.72 64.08
CA ALA A 341 -17.93 12.99 63.36
C ALA A 341 -18.42 11.70 62.66
N THR A 342 -19.24 10.90 63.36
CA THR A 342 -19.85 9.66 62.85
C THR A 342 -20.74 9.84 61.61
N LYS A 343 -21.22 11.07 61.35
CA LYS A 343 -22.05 11.39 60.17
C LYS A 343 -21.27 12.08 59.03
N ARG A 344 -20.02 12.49 59.24
CA ARG A 344 -19.21 13.18 58.21
C ARG A 344 -18.85 12.27 57.03
N GLN A 345 -18.63 10.99 57.29
CA GLN A 345 -18.35 9.99 56.26
C GLN A 345 -19.53 9.72 55.31
N PHE A 346 -20.74 10.20 55.65
CA PHE A 346 -21.96 10.07 54.85
C PHE A 346 -22.42 11.42 54.27
N LEU A 347 -21.54 12.41 54.18
CA LEU A 347 -21.82 13.67 53.51
C LEU A 347 -21.70 13.49 51.98
N PRO A 348 -22.74 13.81 51.20
CA PRO A 348 -22.76 13.58 49.75
C PRO A 348 -22.02 14.70 49.00
N ILE A 349 -20.68 14.76 49.15
CA ILE A 349 -19.84 15.87 48.65
C ILE A 349 -20.00 16.06 47.13
N ASP A 350 -19.90 15.00 46.35
CA ASP A 350 -19.97 15.06 44.88
C ASP A 350 -21.41 15.31 44.36
N GLU A 351 -22.46 14.82 45.05
CA GLU A 351 -23.87 15.12 44.68
C GLU A 351 -24.24 16.58 44.95
N VAL A 352 -23.83 17.13 46.10
CA VAL A 352 -24.14 18.52 46.48
C VAL A 352 -23.31 19.50 45.64
N LEU A 353 -22.08 19.15 45.27
CA LEU A 353 -21.30 19.92 44.30
C LEU A 353 -21.97 19.95 42.93
N SER A 354 -22.42 18.81 42.40
CA SER A 354 -23.06 18.74 41.08
C SER A 354 -24.44 19.39 41.02
N ARG A 355 -25.33 19.10 41.98
CA ARG A 355 -26.69 19.67 42.07
C ARG A 355 -26.69 21.13 42.50
N CYS A 356 -26.16 21.43 43.69
CA CYS A 356 -26.24 22.77 44.28
C CYS A 356 -25.12 23.73 43.87
N ASN A 357 -24.04 23.26 43.22
CA ASN A 357 -22.85 24.08 42.93
C ASN A 357 -22.20 24.63 44.23
N VAL A 358 -22.12 23.77 45.26
CA VAL A 358 -21.52 24.09 46.57
C VAL A 358 -20.58 22.95 46.97
N LEU A 359 -19.31 23.28 47.22
CA LEU A 359 -18.32 22.33 47.71
C LEU A 359 -18.44 22.16 49.22
N ILE A 360 -18.51 20.89 49.68
CA ILE A 360 -18.40 20.53 51.09
C ILE A 360 -16.95 20.16 51.40
N GLN A 361 -16.23 21.03 52.11
CA GLN A 361 -14.86 20.79 52.55
C GLN A 361 -14.83 20.22 53.97
N LEU A 362 -14.27 19.00 54.10
CA LEU A 362 -14.01 18.37 55.39
C LEU A 362 -12.82 19.04 56.12
N PRO A 363 -12.89 19.18 57.45
CA PRO A 363 -11.82 19.78 58.25
C PRO A 363 -10.55 18.92 58.27
N LYS A 364 -9.38 19.58 58.17
CA LYS A 364 -8.06 18.93 58.22
C LYS A 364 -7.39 19.15 59.57
N ASN A 365 -7.70 18.28 60.53
CA ASN A 365 -7.17 18.22 61.91
C ASN A 365 -7.47 19.46 62.78
N ALA A 366 -7.83 19.21 64.04
CA ALA A 366 -8.29 20.19 65.06
C ALA A 366 -9.60 20.97 64.77
N GLU A 367 -10.02 21.18 63.51
CA GLU A 367 -11.30 21.85 63.22
C GLU A 367 -12.53 20.94 63.43
N THR A 368 -13.53 21.42 64.18
CA THR A 368 -14.78 20.69 64.45
C THR A 368 -15.91 20.96 63.46
N ASN A 369 -15.78 21.94 62.56
CA ASN A 369 -16.85 22.35 61.64
C ASN A 369 -16.58 21.83 60.22
N VAL A 370 -17.65 21.73 59.41
CA VAL A 370 -17.57 21.43 57.98
C VAL A 370 -17.84 22.73 57.22
N LYS A 371 -17.01 23.05 56.22
CA LYS A 371 -17.08 24.28 55.43
C LYS A 371 -17.87 24.05 54.15
N PHE A 372 -18.88 24.88 53.91
CA PHE A 372 -19.67 24.92 52.68
C PHE A 372 -19.23 26.13 51.87
N ILE A 373 -18.73 25.92 50.65
CA ILE A 373 -18.15 26.95 49.78
C ILE A 373 -18.99 27.02 48.50
N GLY A 374 -19.50 28.19 48.12
CA GLY A 374 -20.25 28.35 46.86
C GLY A 374 -21.07 29.65 46.81
N GLU A 375 -22.02 29.77 45.88
CA GLU A 375 -22.91 30.94 45.84
C GLU A 375 -23.81 31.01 47.09
N ARG A 376 -23.92 32.19 47.70
CA ARG A 376 -24.73 32.45 48.92
C ARG A 376 -26.20 32.00 48.81
N LYS A 377 -26.77 31.92 47.59
CA LYS A 377 -28.13 31.41 47.35
C LYS A 377 -28.24 29.91 47.61
N ASN A 378 -27.22 29.14 47.23
CA ASN A 378 -27.29 27.67 47.12
C ASN A 378 -26.71 26.97 48.36
N ILE A 379 -25.95 27.67 49.20
CA ILE A 379 -25.41 27.13 50.46
C ILE A 379 -26.52 26.58 51.37
N LYS A 380 -27.71 27.21 51.38
CA LYS A 380 -28.84 26.75 52.21
C LYS A 380 -29.45 25.44 51.70
N SER A 381 -29.70 25.31 50.39
CA SER A 381 -30.17 24.04 49.81
C SER A 381 -29.13 22.93 49.95
N ALA A 382 -27.85 23.25 49.79
CA ALA A 382 -26.74 22.32 50.03
C ALA A 382 -26.70 21.82 51.49
N GLN A 383 -26.91 22.69 52.48
CA GLN A 383 -27.03 22.30 53.88
C GLN A 383 -28.27 21.43 54.15
N GLU A 384 -29.41 21.76 53.55
CA GLU A 384 -30.65 20.99 53.71
C GLU A 384 -30.57 19.61 53.05
N GLU A 385 -29.96 19.50 51.87
CA GLU A 385 -29.69 18.23 51.19
C GLU A 385 -28.69 17.36 51.98
N ALA A 386 -27.59 17.94 52.45
CA ALA A 386 -26.63 17.24 53.31
C ALA A 386 -27.26 16.77 54.63
N ARG A 387 -28.16 17.56 55.24
CA ARG A 387 -28.94 17.17 56.42
C ARG A 387 -29.95 16.06 56.10
N LYS A 388 -30.65 16.14 54.96
CA LYS A 388 -31.62 15.13 54.49
C LYS A 388 -30.91 13.79 54.31
N VAL A 389 -29.79 13.74 53.60
CA VAL A 389 -29.00 12.52 53.39
C VAL A 389 -28.43 11.99 54.72
N THR A 390 -27.76 12.82 55.52
CA THR A 390 -27.23 12.38 56.83
C THR A 390 -28.30 12.03 57.87
N SER A 391 -29.59 12.34 57.64
CA SER A 391 -30.73 11.87 58.45
C SER A 391 -31.20 10.45 58.12
N GLN A 392 -30.96 9.98 56.88
CA GLN A 392 -31.35 8.62 56.44
C GLN A 392 -30.50 7.53 57.09
N TYR A 393 -29.25 7.84 57.44
CA TYR A 393 -28.33 6.90 58.07
C TYR A 393 -28.57 6.79 59.58
N ARG A 394 -28.95 5.57 60.01
CA ARG A 394 -28.98 5.14 61.42
C ARG A 394 -27.73 4.36 61.75
N VAL A 395 -27.13 4.65 62.91
CA VAL A 395 -25.92 4.00 63.43
C VAL A 395 -26.30 3.25 64.71
N GLU A 396 -26.05 1.94 64.76
CA GLU A 396 -26.11 1.13 65.98
C GLU A 396 -24.69 0.68 66.35
N VAL A 397 -24.39 0.59 67.66
CA VAL A 397 -23.09 0.12 68.16
C VAL A 397 -23.26 -1.26 68.80
N LEU A 398 -22.64 -2.28 68.21
CA LEU A 398 -22.48 -3.61 68.77
C LEU A 398 -21.12 -3.70 69.46
N ASP A 399 -21.11 -3.80 70.79
CA ASP A 399 -19.89 -3.98 71.57
C ASP A 399 -19.56 -5.47 71.70
N MET A 400 -18.52 -5.90 70.97
CA MET A 400 -18.13 -7.30 70.88
C MET A 400 -17.52 -7.85 72.17
N SER A 401 -16.98 -6.99 73.03
CA SER A 401 -16.26 -7.38 74.26
C SER A 401 -17.04 -8.32 75.19
N LYS A 402 -18.38 -8.33 75.06
CA LYS A 402 -19.32 -9.13 75.87
C LYS A 402 -19.55 -10.57 75.35
N ALA A 403 -19.01 -10.90 74.17
CA ALA A 403 -18.99 -12.28 73.67
C ALA A 403 -18.07 -13.18 74.53
N HIS A 404 -18.23 -14.50 74.41
CA HIS A 404 -17.34 -15.51 75.01
C HIS A 404 -16.95 -15.24 76.47
N LYS A 405 -17.97 -14.95 77.30
CA LYS A 405 -17.85 -14.66 78.75
C LYS A 405 -16.95 -13.46 79.11
N GLY A 406 -16.63 -12.57 78.17
CA GLY A 406 -15.80 -11.40 78.41
C GLY A 406 -14.29 -11.61 78.21
N ASN A 407 -13.86 -12.69 77.54
CA ASN A 407 -12.45 -12.92 77.24
C ASN A 407 -11.94 -11.95 76.16
N LEU A 408 -11.48 -10.77 76.58
CA LEU A 408 -11.00 -9.71 75.68
C LEU A 408 -9.84 -10.14 74.76
N ARG A 409 -8.94 -11.01 75.22
CA ARG A 409 -7.83 -11.53 74.39
C ARG A 409 -8.34 -12.42 73.25
N HIS A 410 -9.29 -13.31 73.53
CA HIS A 410 -9.98 -14.10 72.50
C HIS A 410 -10.78 -13.21 71.54
N VAL A 411 -11.60 -12.30 72.07
CA VAL A 411 -12.52 -11.49 71.26
C VAL A 411 -11.76 -10.47 70.39
N SER A 412 -10.64 -9.90 70.86
CA SER A 412 -9.78 -9.03 70.03
C SER A 412 -9.10 -9.80 68.89
N ALA A 413 -8.61 -11.02 69.15
CA ALA A 413 -8.10 -11.90 68.11
C ALA A 413 -9.19 -12.28 67.09
N VAL A 414 -10.41 -12.64 67.53
CA VAL A 414 -11.54 -12.93 66.63
C VAL A 414 -11.98 -11.68 65.84
N ALA A 415 -11.94 -10.49 66.43
CA ALA A 415 -12.22 -9.24 65.71
C ALA A 415 -11.14 -8.94 64.65
N ALA A 416 -9.85 -9.17 64.97
CA ALA A 416 -8.77 -9.07 64.00
C ALA A 416 -8.87 -10.15 62.90
N TYR A 417 -9.36 -11.35 63.22
CA TYR A 417 -9.58 -12.44 62.26
C TYR A 417 -10.65 -12.07 61.23
N LEU A 418 -11.82 -11.66 61.70
CA LEU A 418 -12.94 -11.27 60.85
C LEU A 418 -12.65 -9.99 60.05
N ASN A 419 -11.69 -9.16 60.50
CA ASN A 419 -11.08 -8.08 59.71
C ASN A 419 -10.11 -8.61 58.63
N LYS A 420 -9.19 -9.54 58.99
CA LYS A 420 -8.16 -10.14 58.11
C LYS A 420 -8.79 -10.90 56.94
N VAL A 421 -9.76 -11.76 57.23
CA VAL A 421 -10.52 -12.56 56.25
C VAL A 421 -11.57 -11.71 55.51
N GLY A 422 -11.91 -10.52 56.04
CA GLY A 422 -12.88 -9.61 55.43
C GLY A 422 -14.34 -10.01 55.66
N ALA A 423 -14.63 -10.89 56.63
CA ALA A 423 -15.98 -11.32 56.98
C ALA A 423 -16.91 -10.16 57.37
N PHE A 424 -16.38 -9.09 57.98
CA PHE A 424 -17.18 -7.87 58.23
C PHE A 424 -17.59 -7.15 56.93
N LYS A 425 -16.83 -7.29 55.84
CA LYS A 425 -17.18 -6.72 54.54
C LYS A 425 -18.24 -7.58 53.85
N THR A 426 -18.09 -8.91 53.86
CA THR A 426 -19.12 -9.78 53.27
C THR A 426 -20.47 -9.69 54.00
N ILE A 427 -20.49 -9.54 55.33
CA ILE A 427 -21.72 -9.28 56.09
C ILE A 427 -22.29 -7.88 55.78
N ALA A 428 -21.43 -6.87 55.59
CA ALA A 428 -21.83 -5.52 55.21
C ALA A 428 -22.54 -5.53 53.83
N ASP A 429 -21.86 -6.06 52.82
CA ASP A 429 -22.34 -6.19 51.44
C ASP A 429 -23.64 -7.02 51.38
N SER A 430 -23.72 -8.14 52.10
CA SER A 430 -24.90 -9.03 52.07
C SER A 430 -26.14 -8.51 52.82
N ASN A 431 -26.03 -7.39 53.55
CA ASN A 431 -27.15 -6.78 54.30
C ASN A 431 -27.38 -5.31 53.93
N GLU A 432 -26.66 -4.77 52.94
CA GLU A 432 -26.69 -3.35 52.54
C GLU A 432 -26.34 -2.36 53.68
N VAL A 433 -25.47 -2.77 54.60
CA VAL A 433 -25.03 -1.94 55.74
C VAL A 433 -23.53 -1.66 55.69
N VAL A 434 -23.10 -0.50 56.17
CA VAL A 434 -21.67 -0.21 56.36
C VAL A 434 -21.27 -0.62 57.77
N ILE A 435 -20.25 -1.49 57.90
CA ILE A 435 -19.72 -1.94 59.18
C ILE A 435 -18.33 -1.33 59.40
N ASN A 436 -18.23 -0.39 60.35
CA ASN A 436 -16.96 0.19 60.78
C ASN A 436 -16.43 -0.60 61.99
N THR A 437 -15.25 -1.18 61.86
CA THR A 437 -14.54 -1.94 62.90
C THR A 437 -13.28 -1.22 63.37
N PRO A 438 -12.81 -1.48 64.61
CA PRO A 438 -11.48 -1.03 65.05
C PRO A 438 -10.37 -1.64 64.19
N SER A 439 -9.30 -0.87 63.96
CA SER A 439 -8.12 -1.32 63.23
C SER A 439 -7.24 -2.25 64.09
N ILE A 440 -6.36 -3.02 63.44
CA ILE A 440 -5.46 -3.97 64.13
C ILE A 440 -4.61 -3.25 65.19
N LYS A 441 -4.15 -2.01 64.93
CA LYS A 441 -3.37 -1.21 65.90
C LYS A 441 -4.17 -0.71 67.11
N GLU A 442 -5.50 -0.64 67.00
CA GLU A 442 -6.39 -0.30 68.12
C GLU A 442 -6.80 -1.55 68.91
N LEU A 443 -6.79 -2.72 68.26
CA LEU A 443 -7.05 -4.04 68.86
C LEU A 443 -5.83 -4.65 69.58
N ASP A 444 -4.63 -4.10 69.37
CA ASP A 444 -3.33 -4.53 69.95
C ASP A 444 -2.98 -3.80 71.26
N ASN A 445 -3.87 -2.93 71.75
CA ASN A 445 -3.65 -2.13 72.95
C ASN A 445 -4.16 -2.87 74.20
N GLU A 446 -3.25 -3.28 75.09
CA GLU A 446 -3.59 -4.00 76.33
C GLU A 446 -4.57 -3.25 77.26
N ALA A 447 -4.71 -1.92 77.12
CA ALA A 447 -5.65 -1.12 77.90
C ALA A 447 -7.10 -1.10 77.33
N LEU A 448 -7.40 -1.88 76.28
CA LEU A 448 -8.68 -1.85 75.57
C LEU A 448 -9.82 -2.51 76.37
N THR A 449 -10.74 -1.70 76.92
CA THR A 449 -11.87 -2.19 77.75
C THR A 449 -13.13 -2.58 76.98
N SER A 450 -13.26 -2.23 75.70
CA SER A 450 -14.45 -2.51 74.88
C SER A 450 -14.10 -2.56 73.39
N ILE A 451 -14.90 -3.28 72.59
CA ILE A 451 -14.63 -3.49 71.16
C ILE A 451 -15.89 -3.06 70.39
N PRO A 452 -16.13 -1.74 70.20
CA PRO A 452 -17.32 -1.22 69.56
C PRO A 452 -17.24 -1.35 68.03
N ILE A 453 -18.09 -2.20 67.46
CA ILE A 453 -18.36 -2.25 66.02
C ILE A 453 -19.59 -1.38 65.72
N GLN A 454 -19.49 -0.49 64.75
CA GLN A 454 -20.58 0.41 64.35
C GLN A 454 -21.22 -0.12 63.06
N ILE A 455 -22.53 -0.40 63.10
CA ILE A 455 -23.33 -0.89 61.97
C ILE A 455 -24.20 0.27 61.50
N VAL A 456 -24.17 0.58 60.20
CA VAL A 456 -24.92 1.71 59.62
C VAL A 456 -25.80 1.27 58.45
N SER A 457 -27.12 1.47 58.56
CA SER A 457 -28.09 1.26 57.47
C SER A 457 -28.69 2.58 57.00
N LYS A 458 -29.07 2.63 55.72
CA LYS A 458 -29.85 3.71 55.10
C LYS A 458 -31.36 3.56 55.40
N GLY A 459 -31.71 3.48 56.68
CA GLY A 459 -33.08 3.64 57.18
C GLY A 459 -33.83 2.38 57.60
N SER A 460 -33.29 1.17 57.40
CA SER A 460 -33.96 -0.07 57.83
C SER A 460 -33.39 -0.60 59.16
N ASP A 461 -34.22 -0.59 60.20
CA ASP A 461 -33.90 -1.27 61.47
C ASP A 461 -33.83 -2.80 61.32
N GLU A 462 -34.32 -3.38 60.23
CA GLU A 462 -34.30 -4.82 59.99
C GLU A 462 -32.95 -5.28 59.45
N GLN A 463 -32.36 -4.54 58.50
CA GLN A 463 -31.01 -4.77 57.99
C GLN A 463 -29.94 -4.70 59.09
N ILE A 464 -30.07 -3.74 60.03
CA ILE A 464 -29.17 -3.66 61.20
C ILE A 464 -29.35 -4.90 62.08
N LYS A 465 -30.59 -5.37 62.30
CA LYS A 465 -30.86 -6.58 63.11
C LYS A 465 -30.37 -7.86 62.43
N THR A 466 -30.44 -8.00 61.11
CA THR A 466 -29.88 -9.17 60.40
C THR A 466 -28.37 -9.13 60.41
N ALA A 467 -27.74 -8.02 60.05
CA ALA A 467 -26.28 -7.87 60.12
C ALA A 467 -25.73 -8.13 61.54
N LYS A 468 -26.40 -7.59 62.58
CA LYS A 468 -26.08 -7.84 63.99
C LYS A 468 -26.18 -9.33 64.35
N LYS A 469 -27.22 -10.04 63.89
CA LYS A 469 -27.34 -11.50 64.06
C LYS A 469 -26.22 -12.25 63.33
N SER A 470 -25.85 -11.85 62.11
CA SER A 470 -24.79 -12.49 61.33
C SER A 470 -23.40 -12.28 61.94
N ILE A 471 -23.09 -11.08 62.46
CA ILE A 471 -21.85 -10.83 63.22
C ILE A 471 -21.81 -11.71 64.47
N VAL A 472 -22.88 -11.72 65.26
CA VAL A 472 -22.95 -12.55 66.48
C VAL A 472 -22.86 -14.05 66.15
N SER A 473 -23.44 -14.50 65.04
CA SER A 473 -23.32 -15.88 64.55
C SER A 473 -21.87 -16.24 64.20
N GLN A 474 -21.19 -15.43 63.37
CA GLN A 474 -19.79 -15.69 62.98
C GLN A 474 -18.83 -15.64 64.17
N VAL A 475 -19.04 -14.73 65.13
CA VAL A 475 -18.23 -14.68 66.35
C VAL A 475 -18.51 -15.86 67.28
N ASN A 476 -19.77 -16.31 67.38
CA ASN A 476 -20.13 -17.48 68.18
C ASN A 476 -19.67 -18.81 67.56
N LYS A 477 -19.48 -18.89 66.23
CA LYS A 477 -18.86 -20.05 65.57
C LYS A 477 -17.44 -20.32 66.11
N ILE A 478 -16.67 -19.27 66.40
CA ILE A 478 -15.28 -19.37 66.87
C ILE A 478 -15.23 -19.30 68.41
N THR A 479 -15.45 -20.43 69.07
CA THR A 479 -15.35 -20.52 70.54
C THR A 479 -13.88 -20.51 71.01
N PRO A 480 -13.60 -20.17 72.29
CA PRO A 480 -12.25 -20.26 72.84
C PRO A 480 -11.62 -21.64 72.68
N ASP A 481 -12.43 -22.70 72.75
CA ASP A 481 -12.00 -24.10 72.63
C ASP A 481 -11.51 -24.47 71.21
N GLN A 482 -11.79 -23.63 70.21
CA GLN A 482 -11.31 -23.74 68.83
C GLN A 482 -10.09 -22.84 68.55
N THR A 483 -9.45 -22.29 69.59
CA THR A 483 -8.29 -21.40 69.46
C THR A 483 -7.18 -21.79 70.43
N LYS A 484 -5.93 -21.59 70.00
CA LYS A 484 -4.73 -21.87 70.82
C LYS A 484 -3.88 -20.62 70.90
N VAL A 485 -3.79 -20.03 72.08
CA VAL A 485 -2.92 -18.86 72.35
C VAL A 485 -1.52 -19.36 72.69
N ILE A 486 -0.51 -18.71 72.11
CA ILE A 486 0.90 -19.03 72.25
C ILE A 486 1.60 -17.72 72.66
N ASP A 487 1.96 -17.62 73.93
CA ASP A 487 2.57 -16.44 74.57
C ASP A 487 4.02 -16.68 75.05
N ASP A 488 4.61 -17.83 74.71
CA ASP A 488 5.96 -18.25 75.08
C ASP A 488 7.05 -17.89 74.05
N ILE A 489 6.71 -17.07 73.05
CA ILE A 489 7.62 -16.63 71.98
C ILE A 489 8.10 -15.20 72.26
N GLU A 490 9.42 -15.04 72.23
CA GLU A 490 10.09 -13.78 72.57
C GLU A 490 9.75 -12.66 71.58
N SER A 491 9.48 -11.46 72.11
CA SER A 491 8.97 -10.29 71.37
C SER A 491 9.80 -9.94 70.13
N PHE A 492 11.12 -10.06 70.24
CA PHE A 492 12.09 -9.81 69.16
C PHE A 492 11.92 -10.73 67.94
N LEU A 493 11.29 -11.90 68.10
CA LEU A 493 11.10 -12.89 67.03
C LEU A 493 9.72 -12.85 66.37
N LEU A 494 8.77 -12.07 66.91
CA LEU A 494 7.40 -11.99 66.37
C LEU A 494 7.35 -11.47 64.92
N SER A 495 8.36 -10.72 64.48
CA SER A 495 8.51 -10.28 63.09
C SER A 495 8.80 -11.42 62.10
N LYS A 496 9.35 -12.55 62.57
CA LYS A 496 9.77 -13.71 61.75
C LYS A 496 8.75 -14.86 61.78
N VAL A 497 7.56 -14.62 62.33
CA VAL A 497 6.50 -15.62 62.50
C VAL A 497 5.86 -16.03 61.17
N ASP A 498 5.56 -15.09 60.25
CA ASP A 498 4.97 -15.44 58.94
C ASP A 498 5.95 -16.27 58.08
N ASP A 499 7.25 -15.98 58.16
CA ASP A 499 8.29 -16.75 57.44
C ASP A 499 8.32 -18.23 57.87
N VAL A 500 8.08 -18.51 59.16
CA VAL A 500 8.13 -19.87 59.74
C VAL A 500 6.79 -20.61 59.64
N ILE A 501 5.69 -20.04 60.16
CA ILE A 501 4.38 -20.74 60.17
C ILE A 501 3.48 -20.40 58.99
N GLY A 502 3.75 -19.34 58.22
CA GLY A 502 2.88 -18.89 57.14
C GLY A 502 2.65 -19.91 56.03
N ALA A 503 3.55 -20.88 55.86
CA ALA A 503 3.37 -22.03 54.96
C ALA A 503 2.68 -23.23 55.64
N VAL A 504 3.04 -23.53 56.90
CA VAL A 504 2.52 -24.69 57.66
C VAL A 504 1.07 -24.48 58.04
N ALA A 505 0.71 -23.30 58.54
CA ALA A 505 -0.64 -22.97 58.96
C ALA A 505 -1.65 -23.08 57.79
N LYS A 506 -1.28 -22.56 56.61
CA LYS A 506 -2.07 -22.69 55.37
C LYS A 506 -2.24 -24.15 54.90
N LYS A 507 -1.30 -25.05 55.21
CA LYS A 507 -1.38 -26.48 54.87
C LYS A 507 -2.29 -27.26 55.81
N GLU A 508 -2.31 -26.91 57.09
CA GLU A 508 -3.08 -27.59 58.13
C GLU A 508 -4.46 -26.92 58.41
N ASN A 509 -4.91 -26.00 57.54
CA ASN A 509 -6.14 -25.21 57.66
C ASN A 509 -6.28 -24.45 59.00
N VAL A 510 -5.15 -23.94 59.48
CA VAL A 510 -5.03 -23.06 60.64
C VAL A 510 -4.75 -21.64 60.15
N GLU A 511 -5.48 -20.68 60.69
CA GLU A 511 -5.19 -19.25 60.55
C GLU A 511 -4.56 -18.72 61.85
N TYR A 512 -3.78 -17.64 61.74
CA TYR A 512 -3.04 -17.11 62.88
C TYR A 512 -2.99 -15.58 62.90
N ILE A 513 -2.88 -15.03 64.12
CA ILE A 513 -2.90 -13.59 64.40
C ILE A 513 -1.90 -13.28 65.50
N ILE A 514 -1.18 -12.17 65.35
CA ILE A 514 -0.25 -11.65 66.37
C ILE A 514 -0.90 -10.42 66.99
N LEU A 515 -1.16 -10.44 68.30
CA LEU A 515 -1.67 -9.33 69.12
C LEU A 515 -1.16 -9.47 70.56
N HIS A 516 -0.96 -8.36 71.26
CA HIS A 516 -0.56 -8.32 72.68
C HIS A 516 0.70 -9.17 72.96
N ASN A 517 1.68 -9.11 72.06
CA ASN A 517 2.90 -9.93 72.09
C ASN A 517 2.65 -11.46 72.14
N SER A 518 1.51 -11.93 71.61
CA SER A 518 1.12 -13.35 71.59
C SER A 518 0.59 -13.75 70.22
N ILE A 519 0.68 -15.04 69.88
CA ILE A 519 0.13 -15.61 68.66
C ILE A 519 -1.13 -16.40 69.00
N THR A 520 -2.29 -16.00 68.46
CA THR A 520 -3.51 -16.80 68.53
C THR A 520 -3.67 -17.59 67.24
N LEU A 521 -3.66 -18.92 67.35
CA LEU A 521 -4.07 -19.85 66.29
C LEU A 521 -5.59 -20.06 66.33
N LEU A 522 -6.23 -20.12 65.16
CA LEU A 522 -7.67 -20.34 64.97
C LEU A 522 -7.87 -21.40 63.87
N LYS A 523 -8.86 -22.28 64.01
CA LYS A 523 -9.21 -23.26 62.96
C LYS A 523 -10.18 -22.63 61.95
N SER A 524 -9.93 -22.80 60.65
CA SER A 524 -10.83 -22.29 59.61
C SER A 524 -12.18 -23.02 59.60
N PRO A 525 -13.34 -22.34 59.66
CA PRO A 525 -14.64 -22.95 59.91
C PRO A 525 -15.35 -23.53 58.67
N GLU A 526 -14.63 -23.82 57.58
CA GLU A 526 -15.22 -24.17 56.27
C GLU A 526 -15.59 -25.66 56.08
N THR A 527 -15.44 -26.51 57.11
CA THR A 527 -15.64 -27.97 57.00
C THR A 527 -16.53 -28.55 58.11
N GLN A 528 -17.80 -28.11 58.17
CA GLN A 528 -18.85 -28.76 58.98
C GLN A 528 -20.23 -28.88 58.32
N ASP A 529 -20.45 -28.35 57.11
CA ASP A 529 -21.77 -28.29 56.47
C ASP A 529 -22.05 -29.41 55.43
N GLU A 530 -21.18 -30.44 55.31
CA GLU A 530 -21.34 -31.60 54.39
C GLU A 530 -21.15 -32.97 55.10
N ALA A 531 -21.83 -33.19 56.23
CA ALA A 531 -21.71 -34.44 57.01
C ALA A 531 -23.04 -34.93 57.67
N GLU A 532 -24.17 -34.81 56.97
CA GLU A 532 -25.40 -35.56 57.29
C GLU A 532 -25.51 -36.81 56.39
N ASP A 533 -24.78 -37.88 56.74
CA ASP A 533 -25.07 -39.31 56.45
C ASP A 533 -23.82 -40.20 56.67
N PHE A 534 -23.44 -40.47 57.93
CA PHE A 534 -22.85 -41.76 58.35
C PHE A 534 -22.77 -41.86 59.88
N ASP A 535 -23.39 -42.88 60.47
CA ASP A 535 -23.30 -43.22 61.90
C ASP A 535 -21.99 -43.96 62.25
N ASP A 536 -21.75 -44.09 63.57
CA ASP A 536 -20.74 -44.95 64.21
C ASP A 536 -19.25 -44.72 63.87
N PHE A 537 -18.66 -43.69 64.49
CA PHE A 537 -17.38 -43.92 65.20
C PHE A 537 -17.28 -43.14 66.51
N GLU A 538 -16.64 -43.73 67.52
CA GLU A 538 -16.60 -43.21 68.89
C GLU A 538 -15.72 -41.96 69.04
N ALA A 539 -16.07 -41.11 70.02
CA ALA A 539 -15.32 -39.90 70.32
C ALA A 539 -13.95 -40.19 70.96
N ASN A 540 -12.85 -39.94 70.23
CA ASN A 540 -11.51 -39.80 70.82
C ASN A 540 -10.57 -38.90 69.97
N GLY A 541 -10.03 -37.85 70.58
CA GLY A 541 -8.60 -37.53 70.45
C GLY A 541 -8.13 -36.45 69.48
N ASP A 542 -8.38 -36.56 68.17
CA ASP A 542 -7.47 -35.97 67.16
C ASP A 542 -7.75 -34.50 66.74
N GLY A 543 -8.42 -33.73 67.60
CA GLY A 543 -8.69 -32.30 67.34
C GLY A 543 -7.48 -31.38 67.49
N ASP A 544 -6.51 -31.75 68.34
CA ASP A 544 -5.33 -30.94 68.67
C ASP A 544 -4.23 -31.06 67.58
N ASP A 545 -4.30 -32.09 66.73
CA ASP A 545 -3.17 -32.55 65.91
C ASP A 545 -2.76 -31.61 64.75
N SER A 546 -3.58 -30.61 64.39
CA SER A 546 -3.16 -29.53 63.49
C SER A 546 -2.51 -28.37 64.26
N PHE A 547 -3.04 -28.01 65.43
CA PHE A 547 -2.48 -26.97 66.28
C PHE A 547 -1.15 -27.41 66.91
N THR A 548 -0.95 -28.68 67.23
CA THR A 548 0.35 -29.21 67.69
C THR A 548 1.42 -29.09 66.59
N LYS A 549 1.10 -29.39 65.33
CA LYS A 549 2.04 -29.25 64.20
C LYS A 549 2.44 -27.78 63.93
N VAL A 550 1.47 -26.86 63.93
CA VAL A 550 1.76 -25.42 63.79
C VAL A 550 2.52 -24.89 65.00
N ASN A 551 2.20 -25.35 66.22
CA ASN A 551 2.95 -25.00 67.42
C ASN A 551 4.38 -25.59 67.43
N ALA A 552 4.59 -26.78 66.87
CA ALA A 552 5.91 -27.40 66.77
C ALA A 552 6.79 -26.73 65.70
N ALA A 553 6.22 -26.18 64.63
CA ALA A 553 6.97 -25.33 63.70
C ALA A 553 7.53 -24.07 64.39
N LEU A 554 6.85 -23.56 65.44
CA LEU A 554 7.36 -22.46 66.26
C LEU A 554 8.50 -22.89 67.21
N ASP A 555 8.82 -24.19 67.34
CA ASP A 555 9.99 -24.64 68.11
C ASP A 555 11.31 -24.16 67.48
N GLU A 556 11.34 -23.82 66.19
CA GLU A 556 12.47 -23.14 65.56
C GLU A 556 12.68 -21.74 66.16
N LEU A 557 11.59 -20.98 66.37
CA LEU A 557 11.66 -19.68 67.05
C LEU A 557 11.97 -19.83 68.54
N ARG A 558 11.48 -20.87 69.23
CA ARG A 558 11.86 -21.16 70.63
C ARG A 558 13.36 -21.50 70.75
N GLN A 559 13.93 -22.23 69.79
CA GLN A 559 15.37 -22.51 69.73
C GLN A 559 16.19 -21.26 69.41
N LEU A 560 15.66 -20.32 68.61
CA LEU A 560 16.28 -19.01 68.40
C LEU A 560 16.17 -18.11 69.64
N ALA A 561 15.06 -18.13 70.39
CA ALA A 561 14.90 -17.43 71.67
C ALA A 561 15.90 -17.95 72.73
N ALA A 562 16.12 -19.26 72.79
CA ALA A 562 17.20 -19.85 73.59
C ALA A 562 18.62 -19.37 73.18
N ASN A 563 18.76 -18.73 72.01
CA ASN A 563 19.98 -18.09 71.52
C ASN A 563 19.94 -16.55 71.57
N LEU A 564 18.86 -15.92 72.07
CA LEU A 564 18.80 -14.49 72.36
C LEU A 564 19.41 -14.14 73.73
N SER A 565 19.78 -12.88 73.91
CA SER A 565 20.30 -12.32 75.15
C SER A 565 20.10 -10.81 75.19
N SER A 566 20.09 -10.23 76.39
CA SER A 566 20.20 -8.80 76.60
C SER A 566 21.39 -8.47 77.49
N THR A 567 22.02 -7.32 77.24
CA THR A 567 23.07 -6.74 78.08
C THR A 567 22.89 -5.24 78.16
N THR A 568 22.87 -4.70 79.37
CA THR A 568 23.04 -3.25 79.60
C THR A 568 24.52 -2.86 79.65
N LEU A 569 24.79 -1.60 79.31
CA LEU A 569 26.08 -0.93 79.52
C LEU A 569 25.83 0.43 80.20
N GLU A 570 26.54 0.68 81.30
CA GLU A 570 26.59 2.01 81.93
C GLU A 570 27.51 2.93 81.12
N VAL A 571 26.93 3.94 80.46
CA VAL A 571 27.63 4.90 79.60
C VAL A 571 26.95 6.26 79.77
N ALA A 572 27.71 7.28 80.20
CA ALA A 572 27.15 8.61 80.44
C ALA A 572 26.46 9.17 79.18
N SER A 573 25.29 9.81 79.32
CA SER A 573 24.46 10.28 78.18
C SER A 573 25.27 10.99 77.08
N LYS A 574 26.21 11.87 77.47
CA LYS A 574 27.09 12.60 76.53
C LYS A 574 28.00 11.68 75.71
N GLU A 575 28.52 10.59 76.30
CA GLU A 575 29.31 9.58 75.59
C GLU A 575 28.41 8.74 74.66
N GLN A 576 27.16 8.46 75.05
CA GLN A 576 26.19 7.79 74.17
C GLN A 576 25.94 8.60 72.88
N ASP A 577 25.65 9.89 73.01
CA ASP A 577 25.41 10.77 71.85
C ASP A 577 26.67 11.01 71.01
N THR A 578 27.78 11.38 71.64
CA THR A 578 28.96 11.89 70.91
C THR A 578 29.91 10.81 70.40
N ILE A 579 29.97 9.65 71.06
CA ILE A 579 30.93 8.57 70.75
C ILE A 579 30.22 7.32 70.22
N VAL A 580 29.14 6.87 70.88
CA VAL A 580 28.45 5.62 70.48
C VAL A 580 27.55 5.86 69.26
N SER A 581 26.64 6.84 69.33
CA SER A 581 25.80 7.28 68.20
C SER A 581 26.63 8.04 67.15
N GLY A 582 27.43 9.01 67.63
CA GLY A 582 28.40 9.75 66.83
C GLY A 582 27.75 10.77 65.88
N PRO A 583 28.57 11.50 65.10
CA PRO A 583 28.06 12.49 64.15
C PRO A 583 27.07 11.84 63.17
N LYS A 584 25.83 12.36 63.12
CA LYS A 584 24.71 11.88 62.28
C LYS A 584 24.32 10.39 62.51
N GLY A 585 24.64 9.81 63.67
CA GLY A 585 24.33 8.41 63.98
C GLY A 585 25.18 7.40 63.19
N VAL A 586 26.39 7.78 62.76
CA VAL A 586 27.22 7.00 61.82
C VAL A 586 28.06 5.93 62.52
N THR A 587 28.59 6.17 63.72
CA THR A 587 29.38 5.15 64.45
C THR A 587 28.51 3.97 64.86
N LEU A 588 27.28 4.21 65.35
CA LEU A 588 26.33 3.15 65.68
C LEU A 588 25.96 2.31 64.44
N LYS A 589 25.80 2.93 63.27
CA LYS A 589 25.61 2.20 62.00
C LYS A 589 26.84 1.40 61.59
N SER A 590 28.05 1.92 61.82
CA SER A 590 29.30 1.20 61.57
C SER A 590 29.53 0.05 62.56
N ILE A 591 28.93 0.10 63.75
CA ILE A 591 28.92 -1.00 64.73
C ILE A 591 27.93 -2.07 64.28
N LEU A 592 26.67 -1.70 64.00
CA LEU A 592 25.66 -2.64 63.50
C LEU A 592 26.03 -3.29 62.16
N SER A 593 26.81 -2.62 61.30
CA SER A 593 27.26 -3.20 60.02
C SER A 593 28.29 -4.33 60.13
N ALA A 594 28.82 -4.61 61.34
CA ALA A 594 29.64 -5.80 61.60
C ALA A 594 28.81 -7.08 61.77
N VAL A 595 27.49 -6.98 61.67
CA VAL A 595 26.51 -8.00 62.09
C VAL A 595 25.35 -8.07 61.08
N GLU A 596 24.65 -9.19 61.03
CA GLU A 596 23.46 -9.38 60.19
C GLU A 596 22.31 -8.41 60.55
N PRO A 597 21.54 -7.91 59.57
CA PRO A 597 20.37 -7.06 59.84
C PRO A 597 19.33 -7.79 60.69
N ASP A 598 18.59 -7.04 61.50
CA ASP A 598 17.51 -7.53 62.36
C ASP A 598 17.90 -8.72 63.27
N SER A 599 19.18 -8.74 63.70
CA SER A 599 19.75 -9.69 64.66
C SER A 599 20.07 -9.07 66.03
N VAL A 600 20.16 -7.74 66.11
CA VAL A 600 20.36 -6.95 67.35
C VAL A 600 19.59 -5.63 67.27
N SER A 601 18.93 -5.25 68.36
CA SER A 601 18.48 -3.90 68.67
C SER A 601 19.43 -3.24 69.69
N VAL A 602 19.69 -1.94 69.50
CA VAL A 602 20.47 -1.10 70.42
C VAL A 602 19.64 0.13 70.77
N ASN A 603 19.14 0.15 72.00
CA ASN A 603 18.34 1.26 72.52
C ASN A 603 19.23 2.12 73.43
N LEU A 604 19.57 3.32 72.94
CA LEU A 604 20.24 4.35 73.75
C LEU A 604 19.27 4.92 74.80
N HIS A 605 19.81 5.40 75.92
CA HIS A 605 19.06 5.95 77.06
C HIS A 605 17.93 5.02 77.56
N SER A 606 18.20 3.72 77.68
CA SER A 606 17.24 2.71 78.14
C SER A 606 17.94 1.50 78.78
N ASN A 607 17.22 0.82 79.67
CA ASN A 607 17.59 -0.47 80.24
C ASN A 607 16.63 -1.61 79.81
N GLY A 608 15.82 -1.39 78.76
CA GLY A 608 14.89 -2.39 78.22
C GLY A 608 13.54 -2.49 78.93
N THR A 609 13.44 -2.03 80.19
CA THR A 609 12.16 -1.91 80.91
C THR A 609 11.69 -0.46 81.06
N SER A 610 12.62 0.50 81.07
CA SER A 610 12.34 1.94 81.13
C SER A 610 13.34 2.75 80.31
N SER A 611 13.09 4.06 80.18
CA SER A 611 14.11 5.00 79.72
C SER A 611 15.01 5.39 80.90
N SER A 612 16.32 5.38 80.67
CA SER A 612 17.36 5.56 81.68
C SER A 612 18.55 6.28 81.05
N GLU A 613 18.80 7.54 81.44
CA GLU A 613 19.65 8.47 80.69
C GLU A 613 21.10 8.01 80.47
N ASN A 614 21.63 7.17 81.37
CA ASN A 614 23.03 6.73 81.39
C ASN A 614 23.22 5.22 81.13
N GLU A 615 22.20 4.55 80.60
CA GLU A 615 22.27 3.13 80.23
C GLU A 615 22.02 2.94 78.72
N ILE A 616 22.73 1.98 78.11
CA ILE A 616 22.45 1.47 76.77
C ILE A 616 21.95 0.03 76.90
N TYR A 617 20.81 -0.29 76.29
CA TYR A 617 20.27 -1.65 76.24
C TYR A 617 20.54 -2.28 74.87
N ILE A 618 21.30 -3.38 74.87
CA ILE A 618 21.60 -4.18 73.68
C ILE A 618 20.85 -5.50 73.80
N HIS A 619 20.08 -5.88 72.79
CA HIS A 619 19.27 -7.11 72.82
C HIS A 619 19.18 -7.78 71.45
N GLY A 620 19.35 -9.11 71.40
CA GLY A 620 19.45 -9.85 70.16
C GLY A 620 20.19 -11.18 70.32
N ILE A 621 20.67 -11.75 69.21
CA ILE A 621 21.36 -13.05 69.18
C ILE A 621 22.67 -12.98 69.99
N LYS A 622 22.97 -13.99 70.83
CA LYS A 622 24.12 -14.04 71.74
C LYS A 622 25.48 -13.70 71.11
N SER A 623 25.76 -14.25 69.93
CA SER A 623 26.98 -13.94 69.16
C SER A 623 27.04 -12.47 68.77
N SER A 624 25.91 -11.95 68.27
CA SER A 624 25.73 -10.60 67.78
C SER A 624 25.73 -9.53 68.89
N VAL A 625 25.11 -9.82 70.02
CA VAL A 625 25.13 -8.96 71.22
C VAL A 625 26.54 -8.92 71.80
N ALA A 626 27.24 -10.05 71.85
CA ALA A 626 28.63 -10.10 72.32
C ALA A 626 29.60 -9.32 71.41
N THR A 627 29.40 -9.35 70.08
CA THR A 627 30.20 -8.52 69.16
C THR A 627 29.85 -7.03 69.28
N VAL A 628 28.57 -6.65 69.22
CA VAL A 628 28.13 -5.24 69.37
C VAL A 628 28.59 -4.65 70.71
N LYS A 629 28.45 -5.39 71.81
CA LYS A 629 28.95 -4.98 73.14
C LYS A 629 30.47 -4.74 73.12
N LYS A 630 31.25 -5.71 72.64
CA LYS A 630 32.72 -5.60 72.54
C LYS A 630 33.14 -4.44 71.64
N GLU A 631 32.41 -4.18 70.56
CA GLU A 631 32.70 -3.05 69.67
C GLU A 631 32.40 -1.71 70.34
N ILE A 632 31.26 -1.55 71.03
CA ILE A 632 30.95 -0.34 71.80
C ILE A 632 32.00 -0.10 72.88
N GLU A 633 32.38 -1.14 73.64
CA GLU A 633 33.47 -1.09 74.62
C GLU A 633 34.81 -0.67 73.97
N SER A 634 35.13 -1.18 72.78
CA SER A 634 36.36 -0.81 72.05
C SER A 634 36.34 0.63 71.53
N VAL A 635 35.20 1.13 71.05
CA VAL A 635 35.06 2.51 70.58
C VAL A 635 35.11 3.51 71.75
N LEU A 636 34.56 3.14 72.91
CA LEU A 636 34.70 3.91 74.14
C LEU A 636 36.14 3.88 74.70
N ALA A 637 36.88 2.78 74.52
CA ALA A 637 38.29 2.70 74.87
C ALA A 637 39.16 3.56 73.92
N ASP A 638 38.98 3.42 72.61
CA ASP A 638 39.66 4.22 71.59
C ASP A 638 39.41 5.73 71.79
N ALA A 639 38.18 6.13 72.13
CA ALA A 639 37.86 7.53 72.42
C ALA A 639 38.50 8.07 73.71
N ARG A 640 38.85 7.20 74.66
CA ARG A 640 39.60 7.56 75.88
C ARG A 640 41.12 7.60 75.65
N GLU A 641 41.62 6.86 74.67
CA GLU A 641 43.03 6.88 74.25
C GLU A 641 43.33 8.05 73.29
N TYR A 642 42.39 8.42 72.40
CA TYR A 642 42.54 9.47 71.37
C TYR A 642 41.46 10.57 71.50
N PRO A 643 41.53 11.47 72.51
CA PRO A 643 40.49 12.47 72.78
C PRO A 643 40.31 13.51 71.66
N ASP A 644 41.37 13.84 70.91
CA ASP A 644 41.33 14.76 69.75
C ASP A 644 41.01 14.05 68.41
N GLY A 645 40.69 12.74 68.46
CA GLY A 645 40.44 11.88 67.30
C GLY A 645 41.69 11.13 66.82
N PHE A 646 41.49 9.89 66.37
CA PHE A 646 42.53 9.07 65.75
C PHE A 646 42.82 9.60 64.35
N THR A 647 44.10 9.76 64.00
CA THR A 647 44.55 10.29 62.70
C THR A 647 45.42 9.27 61.96
N ASP A 648 45.13 9.02 60.68
CA ASP A 648 45.84 8.07 59.84
C ASP A 648 46.02 8.60 58.40
N GLU A 649 47.01 8.10 57.68
CA GLU A 649 47.43 8.57 56.35
C GLU A 649 47.15 7.54 55.23
N VAL A 650 46.79 8.04 54.05
CA VAL A 650 46.51 7.23 52.86
C VAL A 650 47.32 7.72 51.66
N ARG A 651 48.22 6.88 51.14
CA ARG A 651 49.04 7.16 49.96
C ARG A 651 48.21 7.01 48.68
N VAL A 652 47.96 8.12 47.97
CA VAL A 652 47.10 8.16 46.78
C VAL A 652 47.86 8.80 45.59
N PRO A 653 47.86 8.21 44.37
CA PRO A 653 48.51 8.82 43.21
C PRO A 653 48.01 10.24 42.91
N SER A 654 48.92 11.19 42.67
CA SER A 654 48.60 12.63 42.56
C SER A 654 47.57 12.95 41.47
N GLN A 655 47.60 12.21 40.36
CA GLN A 655 46.70 12.38 39.21
C GLN A 655 45.21 12.21 39.56
N ILE A 656 44.87 11.45 40.60
CA ILE A 656 43.48 11.16 40.97
C ILE A 656 42.98 11.94 42.19
N VAL A 657 43.84 12.74 42.83
CA VAL A 657 43.47 13.59 43.99
C VAL A 657 42.37 14.57 43.61
N SER A 658 42.49 15.23 42.46
CA SER A 658 41.48 16.16 41.91
C SER A 658 40.11 15.49 41.71
N ARG A 659 40.07 14.19 41.41
CA ARG A 659 38.86 13.38 41.29
C ARG A 659 38.31 12.93 42.64
N LEU A 660 39.18 12.68 43.61
CA LEU A 660 38.80 12.36 45.00
C LEU A 660 38.20 13.58 45.71
N VAL A 661 38.74 14.78 45.47
CA VAL A 661 38.12 16.06 45.90
C VAL A 661 36.78 16.24 45.17
N GLY A 662 36.79 16.10 43.84
CA GLY A 662 35.62 16.29 42.99
C GLY A 662 35.28 17.77 42.77
N LYS A 663 34.28 18.05 41.92
CA LYS A 663 33.86 19.43 41.63
C LYS A 663 33.41 20.11 42.93
N ASN A 664 34.03 21.24 43.26
CA ASN A 664 33.78 22.02 44.49
C ASN A 664 33.85 21.19 45.79
N GLY A 665 34.70 20.16 45.84
CA GLY A 665 34.85 19.31 47.04
C GLY A 665 33.67 18.37 47.33
N THR A 666 32.67 18.29 46.44
CA THR A 666 31.40 17.57 46.70
C THR A 666 31.58 16.09 46.99
N PHE A 667 32.48 15.39 46.29
CA PHE A 667 32.70 13.96 46.51
C PHE A 667 33.43 13.69 47.83
N LEU A 668 34.46 14.49 48.13
CA LEU A 668 35.19 14.38 49.39
C LEU A 668 34.30 14.74 50.59
N ASN A 669 33.42 15.74 50.46
CA ASN A 669 32.41 16.05 51.48
C ASN A 669 31.41 14.90 51.65
N SER A 670 31.03 14.18 50.59
CA SER A 670 30.17 12.99 50.72
C SER A 670 30.86 11.84 51.48
N LEU A 671 32.19 11.66 51.35
CA LEU A 671 32.96 10.70 52.14
C LEU A 671 33.12 11.15 53.60
N ARG A 672 33.34 12.45 53.84
CA ARG A 672 33.34 13.03 55.20
C ARG A 672 31.99 12.77 55.91
N ASP A 673 30.87 12.92 55.19
CA ASP A 673 29.51 12.69 55.71
C ASP A 673 29.14 11.20 55.87
N GLU A 674 29.57 10.33 54.96
CA GLU A 674 29.27 8.89 54.98
C GLU A 674 29.94 8.18 56.17
N PHE A 675 31.18 8.58 56.52
CA PHE A 675 31.96 7.98 57.59
C PHE A 675 32.06 8.87 58.85
N GLY A 676 31.58 10.11 58.81
CA GLY A 676 31.67 11.03 59.95
C GLY A 676 33.12 11.42 60.32
N VAL A 677 34.03 11.42 59.34
CA VAL A 677 35.47 11.69 59.52
C VAL A 677 35.87 12.99 58.83
N LYS A 678 36.90 13.66 59.35
CA LYS A 678 37.61 14.75 58.67
C LYS A 678 38.61 14.11 57.71
N ILE A 679 38.58 14.52 56.45
CA ILE A 679 39.54 14.12 55.41
C ILE A 679 40.18 15.41 54.93
N ASP A 680 41.49 15.54 55.05
CA ASP A 680 42.23 16.74 54.65
C ASP A 680 43.34 16.36 53.66
N VAL A 681 43.52 17.22 52.66
CA VAL A 681 44.37 16.98 51.47
C VAL A 681 45.34 18.16 51.37
N PRO A 682 46.66 17.93 51.24
CA PRO A 682 47.64 19.02 51.16
C PRO A 682 47.57 19.76 49.82
N ASP A 683 47.60 21.10 49.87
CA ASP A 683 47.61 21.98 48.70
C ASP A 683 48.93 21.87 47.91
N GLN A 684 48.85 21.74 46.59
CA GLN A 684 49.99 21.50 45.69
C GLN A 684 50.70 22.78 45.20
N ASP A 685 50.96 23.74 46.08
CA ASP A 685 51.74 24.96 45.78
C ASP A 685 53.23 24.86 46.18
N ALA A 686 53.72 23.64 46.45
CA ALA A 686 55.14 23.34 46.64
C ALA A 686 55.82 22.93 45.32
N LYS A 687 56.99 23.51 45.03
CA LYS A 687 57.74 23.34 43.78
C LYS A 687 58.20 21.88 43.57
N LYS A 688 58.15 21.44 42.31
CA LYS A 688 58.94 20.35 41.68
C LYS A 688 59.78 19.48 42.63
N ASP A 689 59.26 18.30 42.95
CA ASP A 689 60.05 17.05 42.97
C ASP A 689 59.10 15.88 42.69
N ASP A 690 59.61 14.82 42.06
CA ASP A 690 58.79 13.76 41.44
C ASP A 690 58.29 12.68 42.44
N SER A 691 57.46 13.09 43.40
CA SER A 691 56.64 12.15 44.19
C SER A 691 55.28 11.93 43.53
N GLU A 692 55.13 10.81 42.79
CA GLU A 692 53.89 10.44 42.06
C GLU A 692 52.64 10.24 42.95
N LYS A 693 52.78 10.36 44.28
CA LYS A 693 51.78 10.04 45.30
C LYS A 693 51.72 11.19 46.31
N SER A 694 50.50 11.60 46.65
CA SER A 694 50.21 12.48 47.78
C SER A 694 49.70 11.65 48.96
N ASP A 695 50.10 12.03 50.17
CA ASP A 695 49.59 11.43 51.39
C ASP A 695 48.40 12.25 51.90
N ILE A 696 47.28 11.58 52.18
CA ILE A 696 46.00 12.19 52.57
C ILE A 696 45.70 11.82 54.02
N THR A 697 45.51 12.81 54.87
CA THR A 697 45.24 12.64 56.31
C THR A 697 43.75 12.49 56.58
N ILE A 698 43.37 11.50 57.41
CA ILE A 698 42.00 11.24 57.85
C ILE A 698 41.96 11.23 59.38
N ASN A 699 41.14 12.08 59.99
CA ASN A 699 40.96 12.17 61.45
C ASN A 699 39.50 11.87 61.84
N GLY A 700 39.29 11.05 62.87
CA GLY A 700 37.97 10.80 63.46
C GLY A 700 37.96 9.64 64.44
N VAL A 701 36.82 8.97 64.59
CA VAL A 701 36.73 7.71 65.35
C VAL A 701 37.45 6.61 64.58
N LYS A 702 38.38 5.91 65.23
CA LYS A 702 39.32 4.95 64.64
C LYS A 702 38.68 3.94 63.68
N LYS A 703 37.60 3.26 64.10
CA LYS A 703 36.84 2.32 63.24
C LYS A 703 36.36 2.96 61.93
N ASN A 704 35.87 4.21 61.99
CA ASN A 704 35.40 4.95 60.82
C ASN A 704 36.55 5.43 59.94
N VAL A 705 37.70 5.79 60.53
CA VAL A 705 38.93 6.18 59.82
C VAL A 705 39.47 5.00 59.02
N GLU A 706 39.55 3.81 59.61
CA GLU A 706 39.97 2.58 58.93
C GLU A 706 39.03 2.22 57.77
N ALA A 707 37.72 2.32 57.97
CA ALA A 707 36.71 2.07 56.93
C ALA A 707 36.79 3.09 55.77
N ALA A 708 36.95 4.38 56.09
CA ALA A 708 37.15 5.45 55.10
C ALA A 708 38.45 5.24 54.31
N LYS A 709 39.56 4.92 55.00
CA LYS A 709 40.85 4.58 54.40
C LYS A 709 40.76 3.39 53.44
N ALA A 710 40.07 2.32 53.83
CA ALA A 710 39.84 1.16 52.97
C ALA A 710 39.05 1.53 51.70
N LYS A 711 37.98 2.33 51.83
CA LYS A 711 37.18 2.79 50.69
C LYS A 711 37.96 3.73 49.77
N ILE A 712 38.73 4.68 50.32
CA ILE A 712 39.56 5.60 49.56
C ILE A 712 40.67 4.85 48.82
N ALA A 713 41.33 3.87 49.46
CA ALA A 713 42.34 3.02 48.80
C ALA A 713 41.72 2.16 47.67
N ALA A 714 40.52 1.62 47.87
CA ALA A 714 39.80 0.86 46.84
C ALA A 714 39.39 1.73 45.64
N LEU A 715 38.88 2.94 45.89
CA LEU A 715 38.58 3.92 44.83
C LEU A 715 39.85 4.38 44.11
N ALA A 716 40.94 4.63 44.86
CA ALA A 716 42.22 5.02 44.29
C ALA A 716 42.78 3.95 43.34
N LYS A 717 42.73 2.68 43.74
CA LYS A 717 43.10 1.55 42.89
C LYS A 717 42.21 1.46 41.63
N LYS A 718 40.88 1.58 41.80
CA LYS A 718 39.92 1.54 40.68
C LYS A 718 40.14 2.67 39.66
N TRP A 719 40.58 3.84 40.11
CA TRP A 719 40.89 4.98 39.22
C TRP A 719 42.30 4.93 38.65
N ALA A 720 43.26 4.25 39.30
CA ALA A 720 44.56 3.94 38.71
C ALA A 720 44.47 2.86 37.60
N ASP A 721 43.49 1.95 37.70
CA ASP A 721 43.17 0.96 36.67
C ASP A 721 42.45 1.56 35.43
N GLU A 722 42.05 2.84 35.47
CA GLU A 722 41.46 3.55 34.31
C GLU A 722 42.54 4.01 33.32
N THR A 723 42.59 3.36 32.16
CA THR A 723 43.51 3.66 31.07
C THR A 723 42.82 4.41 29.93
N LEU A 724 43.58 5.18 29.15
CA LEU A 724 43.13 5.79 27.89
C LEU A 724 43.99 5.26 26.73
N VAL A 725 43.35 4.52 25.82
CA VAL A 725 43.96 4.00 24.59
C VAL A 725 43.43 4.78 23.39
N ARG A 726 44.27 4.92 22.37
CA ARG A 726 43.98 5.67 21.15
C ARG A 726 44.09 4.75 19.94
N VAL A 727 42.98 4.52 19.24
CA VAL A 727 42.87 3.61 18.10
C VAL A 727 42.78 4.45 16.82
N ARG A 728 43.50 4.06 15.76
CA ARG A 728 43.44 4.72 14.45
C ARG A 728 42.41 4.03 13.56
N ILE A 729 41.40 4.78 13.14
CA ILE A 729 40.33 4.35 12.22
C ILE A 729 40.08 5.54 11.29
N GLU A 730 40.23 5.42 9.98
CA GLU A 730 39.97 6.58 9.11
C GLU A 730 38.49 6.98 9.00
N ASN A 731 38.24 8.30 8.99
CA ASN A 731 36.95 8.96 9.19
C ASN A 731 35.78 8.39 8.33
N GLN A 732 36.06 7.92 7.12
CA GLN A 732 35.05 7.37 6.20
C GLN A 732 34.20 6.19 6.75
N TYR A 733 34.72 5.47 7.75
CA TYR A 733 34.01 4.37 8.40
C TYR A 733 33.28 4.79 9.69
N HIS A 734 33.59 5.96 10.27
CA HIS A 734 33.10 6.38 11.59
C HIS A 734 31.58 6.33 11.70
N ARG A 735 30.86 6.84 10.70
CA ARG A 735 29.38 6.84 10.69
C ARG A 735 28.77 5.43 10.73
N ARG A 736 29.43 4.40 10.20
CA ARG A 736 28.98 3.00 10.31
C ARG A 736 29.34 2.42 11.69
N MET A 737 30.59 2.62 12.12
CA MET A 737 31.08 2.21 13.45
C MET A 737 30.30 2.82 14.62
N ILE A 738 29.70 4.00 14.44
CA ILE A 738 28.79 4.64 15.39
C ILE A 738 27.42 3.92 15.43
N GLY A 739 26.93 3.48 14.27
CA GLY A 739 25.59 2.93 14.09
C GLY A 739 24.49 3.99 14.11
N ALA A 740 23.25 3.60 13.79
CA ALA A 740 22.10 4.49 13.90
C ALA A 740 21.97 5.01 15.35
N GLN A 741 21.86 6.33 15.52
CA GLN A 741 21.79 7.03 16.81
C GLN A 741 22.89 6.67 17.83
N GLY A 742 24.03 6.13 17.40
CA GLY A 742 25.10 5.70 18.31
C GLY A 742 24.87 4.35 19.00
N VAL A 743 23.80 3.61 18.66
CA VAL A 743 23.36 2.39 19.38
C VAL A 743 24.47 1.34 19.47
N PHE A 744 25.31 1.18 18.44
CA PHE A 744 26.41 0.23 18.50
C PHE A 744 27.47 0.65 19.53
N ILE A 745 27.87 1.94 19.52
CA ILE A 745 28.81 2.48 20.51
C ILE A 745 28.22 2.38 21.92
N HIS A 746 26.95 2.71 22.13
CA HIS A 746 26.33 2.60 23.44
C HIS A 746 26.39 1.15 23.95
N ARG A 747 25.99 0.17 23.12
CA ARG A 747 26.14 -1.25 23.44
C ARG A 747 27.58 -1.64 23.78
N LEU A 748 28.58 -1.15 23.05
CA LEU A 748 30.00 -1.47 23.30
C LEU A 748 30.56 -0.78 24.57
N GLN A 749 30.10 0.44 24.86
CA GLN A 749 30.40 1.17 26.09
C GLN A 749 29.83 0.45 27.32
N ASP A 750 28.57 0.04 27.25
CA ASP A 750 27.88 -0.61 28.37
C ASP A 750 28.42 -2.04 28.60
N LYS A 751 28.67 -2.81 27.52
CA LYS A 751 29.23 -4.18 27.54
C LYS A 751 30.59 -4.29 28.24
N TYR A 752 31.43 -3.25 28.14
CA TYR A 752 32.78 -3.25 28.72
C TYR A 752 33.03 -2.18 29.79
N ASN A 753 32.02 -1.39 30.13
CA ASN A 753 32.10 -0.23 31.04
C ASN A 753 33.24 0.74 30.64
N VAL A 754 33.27 1.12 29.37
CA VAL A 754 34.25 2.04 28.77
C VAL A 754 33.55 3.25 28.16
N LYS A 755 34.27 4.37 27.98
CA LYS A 755 33.81 5.52 27.21
C LYS A 755 34.62 5.64 25.93
N ILE A 756 33.94 5.49 24.79
CA ILE A 756 34.51 5.61 23.45
C ILE A 756 34.11 6.98 22.90
N ARG A 757 35.08 7.77 22.43
CA ARG A 757 34.82 9.06 21.77
C ARG A 757 35.45 9.07 20.38
N PHE A 758 34.59 9.30 19.40
CA PHE A 758 34.97 9.61 18.01
C PHE A 758 35.23 11.11 17.87
N PRO A 759 36.01 11.56 16.87
CA PRO A 759 36.27 12.96 16.64
C PRO A 759 35.03 13.67 16.09
N ALA A 760 34.94 14.99 16.33
CA ALA A 760 33.91 15.81 15.72
C ALA A 760 34.12 15.91 14.20
N ALA A 761 33.02 15.94 13.42
CA ALA A 761 33.10 16.08 11.97
C ALA A 761 33.78 17.39 11.54
N ASP A 762 33.51 18.48 12.28
CA ASP A 762 34.10 19.80 12.07
C ASP A 762 35.31 20.02 12.98
N ALA A 763 36.47 20.25 12.36
CA ALA A 763 37.75 20.45 13.05
C ALA A 763 37.92 21.87 13.66
N SER A 764 36.92 22.74 13.54
CA SER A 764 36.94 24.12 14.05
C SER A 764 36.54 24.23 15.52
N SER A 765 35.91 23.20 16.10
CA SER A 765 35.40 23.20 17.47
C SER A 765 36.21 22.24 18.36
N PRO A 766 37.26 22.71 19.06
CA PRO A 766 37.99 21.88 20.01
C PRO A 766 37.07 21.51 21.18
N SER A 767 36.76 20.22 21.34
CA SER A 767 35.88 19.77 22.42
C SER A 767 36.52 20.00 23.79
N PRO A 768 35.77 20.44 24.83
CA PRO A 768 36.32 20.88 26.12
C PRO A 768 36.77 19.74 27.06
N PHE A 769 37.19 18.59 26.51
CA PHE A 769 37.61 17.41 27.25
C PHE A 769 39.06 17.02 26.89
N ALA A 770 39.95 16.99 27.88
CA ALA A 770 41.35 16.58 27.67
C ALA A 770 41.51 15.13 27.13
N ASP A 771 40.53 14.28 27.41
CA ASP A 771 40.46 12.89 26.92
C ASP A 771 40.15 12.77 25.41
N ALA A 772 39.89 13.87 24.71
CA ALA A 772 39.41 13.84 23.32
C ALA A 772 40.47 13.38 22.29
N PRO A 773 40.03 12.82 21.14
CA PRO A 773 40.89 12.66 19.97
C PRO A 773 41.34 14.03 19.43
N LYS A 774 42.59 14.08 18.98
CA LYS A 774 43.29 15.22 18.39
C LYS A 774 43.28 15.18 16.86
N SER A 775 43.08 13.99 16.26
CA SER A 775 43.03 13.79 14.81
C SER A 775 41.64 13.30 14.33
N LYS A 776 41.31 13.56 13.06
CA LYS A 776 40.09 13.09 12.40
C LYS A 776 40.02 11.56 12.22
N ASP A 777 41.16 10.87 12.29
CA ASP A 777 41.26 9.41 12.15
C ASP A 777 41.59 8.71 13.48
N GLU A 778 41.34 9.37 14.61
CA GLU A 778 41.70 8.90 15.95
C GLU A 778 40.45 8.73 16.82
N VAL A 779 40.29 7.57 17.45
CA VAL A 779 39.19 7.24 18.36
C VAL A 779 39.78 6.93 19.73
N THR A 780 39.30 7.58 20.77
CA THR A 780 39.81 7.40 22.15
C THR A 780 38.88 6.50 22.96
N ILE A 781 39.43 5.46 23.57
CA ILE A 781 38.74 4.55 24.48
C ILE A 781 39.30 4.76 25.89
N LYS A 782 38.46 5.16 26.84
CA LYS A 782 38.84 5.37 28.25
C LYS A 782 38.03 4.46 29.18
N GLY A 783 38.67 3.79 30.11
CA GLY A 783 38.01 2.91 31.08
C GLY A 783 38.95 1.90 31.72
N PRO A 784 38.42 0.87 32.42
CA PRO A 784 39.25 -0.14 33.06
C PRO A 784 40.07 -0.90 32.02
N SER A 785 41.37 -1.06 32.25
CA SER A 785 42.34 -1.67 31.31
C SER A 785 41.83 -2.92 30.58
N LYS A 786 41.24 -3.87 31.30
CA LYS A 786 40.65 -5.12 30.75
C LYS A 786 39.45 -4.89 29.82
N GLY A 787 38.64 -3.86 30.08
CA GLY A 787 37.51 -3.47 29.24
C GLY A 787 37.98 -2.70 28.00
N VAL A 788 38.97 -1.83 28.16
CA VAL A 788 39.57 -1.05 27.06
C VAL A 788 40.21 -1.97 26.01
N ALA A 789 40.95 -3.01 26.44
CA ALA A 789 41.56 -3.98 25.52
C ALA A 789 40.51 -4.73 24.66
N LYS A 790 39.44 -5.23 25.28
CA LYS A 790 38.35 -5.94 24.55
C LYS A 790 37.54 -5.01 23.66
N ALA A 791 37.27 -3.80 24.13
CA ALA A 791 36.59 -2.79 23.33
C ALA A 791 37.44 -2.31 22.15
N GLN A 792 38.78 -2.29 22.26
CA GLN A 792 39.68 -2.06 21.13
C GLN A 792 39.60 -3.20 20.12
N GLU A 793 39.65 -4.45 20.57
CA GLU A 793 39.62 -5.66 19.74
C GLU A 793 38.35 -5.71 18.85
N GLU A 794 37.16 -5.67 19.46
CA GLU A 794 35.88 -5.71 18.73
C GLU A 794 35.65 -4.47 17.83
N LEU A 795 36.18 -3.30 18.22
CA LEU A 795 36.16 -2.09 17.38
C LEU A 795 37.12 -2.20 16.18
N GLN A 796 38.23 -2.93 16.32
CA GLN A 796 39.22 -3.12 15.26
C GLN A 796 38.80 -4.22 14.28
N GLU A 797 38.17 -5.30 14.77
CA GLU A 797 37.51 -6.32 13.94
C GLU A 797 36.42 -5.71 13.06
N LEU A 798 35.52 -4.89 13.63
CA LEU A 798 34.44 -4.25 12.89
C LEU A 798 34.94 -3.20 11.91
N TYR A 799 36.01 -2.46 12.23
CA TYR A 799 36.69 -1.60 11.26
C TYR A 799 37.23 -2.42 10.07
N GLN A 800 37.78 -3.60 10.31
CA GLN A 800 38.26 -4.47 9.23
C GLN A 800 37.10 -5.06 8.40
N PHE A 801 36.00 -5.47 9.02
CA PHE A 801 34.77 -5.88 8.32
C PHE A 801 34.19 -4.76 7.44
N GLU A 802 34.11 -3.52 7.95
CA GLU A 802 33.69 -2.33 7.18
C GLU A 802 34.66 -2.01 6.05
N LYS A 803 35.97 -2.25 6.24
CA LYS A 803 37.00 -2.07 5.20
C LYS A 803 36.91 -3.12 4.09
N GLU A 804 36.43 -4.32 4.39
CA GLU A 804 36.24 -5.41 3.44
C GLU A 804 34.88 -5.38 2.72
N ASN A 805 33.86 -4.75 3.33
CA ASN A 805 32.52 -4.58 2.75
C ASN A 805 32.24 -3.17 2.19
N GLY A 806 33.04 -2.16 2.53
CA GLY A 806 32.87 -0.78 2.09
C GLY A 806 33.37 -0.46 0.68
N PHE A 807 33.54 -1.46 -0.19
CA PHE A 807 33.93 -1.20 -1.58
C PHE A 807 32.81 -0.50 -2.34
N LYS A 808 33.19 0.33 -3.30
CA LYS A 808 32.28 1.09 -4.17
C LYS A 808 32.55 0.75 -5.63
N LYS A 809 31.49 0.55 -6.42
CA LYS A 809 31.56 0.39 -7.88
C LYS A 809 30.57 1.33 -8.55
N GLN A 810 31.06 2.21 -9.40
CA GLN A 810 30.24 3.08 -10.23
C GLN A 810 29.93 2.39 -11.57
N LEU A 811 28.70 2.55 -12.04
CA LEU A 811 28.19 2.03 -13.32
C LEU A 811 27.53 3.18 -14.08
N GLN A 812 27.80 3.31 -15.38
CA GLN A 812 27.14 4.26 -16.26
C GLN A 812 26.01 3.55 -16.99
N ILE A 813 24.77 3.99 -16.75
CA ILE A 813 23.55 3.33 -17.24
C ILE A 813 22.85 4.27 -18.23
N PRO A 814 22.49 3.83 -19.46
CA PRO A 814 21.72 4.65 -20.38
C PRO A 814 20.40 5.08 -19.75
N SER A 815 20.02 6.36 -19.86
CA SER A 815 18.79 6.91 -19.24
C SER A 815 17.51 6.11 -19.56
N LYS A 816 17.45 5.53 -20.77
CA LYS A 816 16.38 4.62 -21.22
C LYS A 816 16.26 3.33 -20.40
N ALA A 817 17.38 2.79 -19.90
CA ALA A 817 17.42 1.55 -19.13
C ALA A 817 17.12 1.77 -17.62
N VAL A 818 17.38 2.96 -17.09
CA VAL A 818 17.18 3.30 -15.66
C VAL A 818 15.78 2.93 -15.17
N ALA A 819 14.74 3.25 -15.94
CA ALA A 819 13.35 2.95 -15.58
C ALA A 819 13.03 1.43 -15.53
N ARG A 820 13.73 0.62 -16.36
CA ARG A 820 13.60 -0.84 -16.38
C ARG A 820 14.36 -1.49 -15.21
N ILE A 821 15.54 -0.95 -14.87
CA ILE A 821 16.39 -1.44 -13.78
C ILE A 821 15.77 -1.16 -12.42
N ILE A 822 15.19 0.04 -12.23
CA ILE A 822 14.43 0.38 -11.02
C ILE A 822 13.14 -0.45 -10.93
N GLY A 823 12.44 -0.63 -12.06
CA GLY A 823 11.18 -1.39 -12.09
C GLY A 823 10.01 -0.66 -11.43
N LYS A 824 8.87 -1.34 -11.30
CA LYS A 824 7.68 -0.77 -10.66
C LYS A 824 7.95 -0.58 -9.17
N ASN A 825 7.74 0.61 -8.64
CA ASN A 825 7.94 0.92 -7.21
C ASN A 825 9.35 0.57 -6.64
N GLY A 826 10.36 0.42 -7.50
CA GLY A 826 11.71 -0.02 -7.11
C GLY A 826 11.89 -1.54 -6.97
N GLU A 827 10.91 -2.36 -7.36
CA GLU A 827 10.88 -3.83 -7.21
C GLU A 827 12.18 -4.51 -7.71
N THR A 828 12.52 -4.37 -8.98
CA THR A 828 13.68 -5.10 -9.57
C THR A 828 15.03 -4.65 -9.01
N ILE A 829 15.21 -3.37 -8.63
CA ILE A 829 16.46 -2.93 -7.99
C ILE A 829 16.54 -3.35 -6.52
N LYS A 830 15.39 -3.48 -5.82
CA LYS A 830 15.32 -4.08 -4.48
C LYS A 830 15.63 -5.57 -4.53
N ASP A 831 15.03 -6.33 -5.44
CA ASP A 831 15.32 -7.77 -5.60
C ASP A 831 16.81 -8.04 -5.87
N ILE A 832 17.47 -7.17 -6.64
CA ILE A 832 18.93 -7.24 -6.86
C ILE A 832 19.71 -6.86 -5.59
N ALA A 833 19.31 -5.80 -4.88
CA ALA A 833 19.95 -5.33 -3.66
C ALA A 833 19.83 -6.35 -2.51
N ASP A 834 18.60 -6.76 -2.19
CA ASP A 834 18.27 -7.74 -1.14
C ASP A 834 18.86 -9.11 -1.49
N GLY A 835 18.83 -9.49 -2.77
CA GLY A 835 19.43 -10.73 -3.29
C GLY A 835 20.95 -10.70 -3.49
N THR A 836 21.66 -9.63 -3.08
CA THR A 836 23.13 -9.57 -3.08
C THR A 836 23.76 -8.90 -1.84
N GLY A 837 22.99 -8.20 -1.01
CA GLY A 837 23.48 -7.40 0.11
C GLY A 837 24.16 -6.09 -0.32
N VAL A 838 23.75 -5.49 -1.44
CA VAL A 838 24.37 -4.27 -2.01
C VAL A 838 23.48 -3.05 -1.82
N GLU A 839 23.98 -2.03 -1.12
CA GLU A 839 23.36 -0.70 -1.06
C GLU A 839 23.60 0.05 -2.39
N TYR A 840 22.60 0.79 -2.87
CA TYR A 840 22.61 1.45 -4.18
C TYR A 840 22.22 2.92 -4.09
N THR A 841 22.89 3.78 -4.86
CA THR A 841 22.61 5.23 -4.94
C THR A 841 22.68 5.73 -6.38
N PHE A 842 21.56 6.26 -6.89
CA PHE A 842 21.50 6.93 -8.19
C PHE A 842 21.85 8.42 -8.06
N LYS A 843 22.87 8.90 -8.78
CA LYS A 843 23.19 10.34 -8.81
C LYS A 843 22.48 11.01 -9.98
N ARG A 844 21.52 11.89 -9.67
CA ARG A 844 20.71 12.63 -10.66
C ARG A 844 21.17 14.08 -10.90
N GLU A 845 22.28 14.50 -10.31
CA GLU A 845 22.74 15.90 -10.38
C GLU A 845 23.43 16.26 -11.71
N ASN A 846 23.73 15.29 -12.58
CA ASN A 846 24.48 15.46 -13.83
C ASN A 846 23.68 15.03 -15.09
N GLU A 847 22.38 15.30 -15.17
CA GLU A 847 21.53 14.81 -16.28
C GLU A 847 21.70 15.59 -17.61
N GLU A 848 22.35 16.76 -17.64
CA GLU A 848 22.24 17.73 -18.75
C GLU A 848 23.17 17.57 -19.96
N SER A 849 24.08 16.57 -20.04
CA SER A 849 24.99 16.46 -21.20
C SER A 849 25.08 15.09 -21.90
N ASN A 850 25.16 13.98 -21.15
CA ASN A 850 25.65 12.71 -21.73
C ASN A 850 24.57 11.62 -21.94
N GLY A 851 23.37 11.76 -21.36
CA GLY A 851 22.30 10.75 -21.49
C GLY A 851 22.52 9.43 -20.74
N PHE A 852 23.58 9.33 -19.93
CA PHE A 852 23.83 8.25 -18.98
C PHE A 852 23.63 8.76 -17.54
N VAL A 853 23.12 7.90 -16.66
CA VAL A 853 22.99 8.14 -15.21
C VAL A 853 24.05 7.31 -14.48
N GLU A 854 24.71 7.90 -13.48
CA GLU A 854 25.67 7.17 -12.64
C GLU A 854 24.95 6.46 -11.48
N LEU A 855 25.11 5.15 -11.42
CA LEU A 855 24.71 4.31 -10.29
C LEU A 855 25.94 3.94 -9.48
N GLU A 856 25.97 4.35 -8.21
CA GLU A 856 26.98 3.93 -7.25
C GLU A 856 26.44 2.74 -6.43
N LEU A 857 27.06 1.58 -6.60
CA LEU A 857 26.81 0.38 -5.81
C LEU A 857 27.87 0.27 -4.70
N THR A 858 27.46 -0.11 -3.48
CA THR A 858 28.36 -0.26 -2.33
C THR A 858 28.12 -1.56 -1.57
N GLY A 859 29.18 -2.35 -1.35
CA GLY A 859 29.11 -3.68 -0.76
C GLY A 859 30.39 -4.51 -0.97
N SER A 860 30.34 -5.80 -0.66
CA SER A 860 31.49 -6.71 -0.80
C SER A 860 31.91 -6.92 -2.27
N LYS A 861 33.17 -7.32 -2.51
CA LYS A 861 33.70 -7.52 -3.88
C LYS A 861 32.94 -8.58 -4.70
N SER A 862 32.37 -9.62 -4.08
CA SER A 862 31.54 -10.61 -4.79
C SER A 862 30.17 -10.03 -5.11
N ALA A 863 29.52 -9.48 -4.09
CA ALA A 863 28.19 -8.87 -4.20
C ALA A 863 28.14 -7.77 -5.28
N LEU A 864 29.13 -6.86 -5.29
CA LEU A 864 29.27 -5.83 -6.32
C LEU A 864 29.49 -6.39 -7.72
N LYS A 865 30.16 -7.53 -7.86
CA LYS A 865 30.36 -8.19 -9.15
C LYS A 865 29.02 -8.74 -9.64
N GLU A 866 28.35 -9.55 -8.83
CA GLU A 866 27.07 -10.20 -9.14
C GLU A 866 25.95 -9.19 -9.43
N ALA A 867 25.80 -8.17 -8.58
CA ALA A 867 24.84 -7.08 -8.80
C ALA A 867 25.14 -6.33 -10.11
N SER A 868 26.41 -6.05 -10.40
CA SER A 868 26.78 -5.38 -11.66
C SER A 868 26.54 -6.24 -12.91
N THR A 869 26.68 -7.56 -12.83
CA THR A 869 26.34 -8.45 -13.96
C THR A 869 24.83 -8.44 -14.21
N LYS A 870 24.01 -8.64 -13.17
CA LYS A 870 22.53 -8.58 -13.26
C LYS A 870 22.03 -7.24 -13.82
N ILE A 871 22.64 -6.13 -13.40
CA ILE A 871 22.29 -4.79 -13.90
C ILE A 871 22.71 -4.62 -15.36
N GLN A 872 23.88 -5.13 -15.77
CA GLN A 872 24.31 -5.08 -17.17
C GLN A 872 23.41 -5.94 -18.07
N GLU A 873 23.02 -7.14 -17.65
CA GLU A 873 22.08 -7.99 -18.39
C GLU A 873 20.75 -7.26 -18.69
N ILE A 874 20.25 -6.46 -17.74
CA ILE A 874 19.03 -5.64 -17.90
C ILE A 874 19.29 -4.40 -18.79
N VAL A 875 20.49 -3.82 -18.79
CA VAL A 875 20.88 -2.78 -19.79
C VAL A 875 20.87 -3.39 -21.19
N ASP A 876 21.51 -4.55 -21.35
CA ASP A 876 21.66 -5.23 -22.63
C ASP A 876 20.30 -5.69 -23.19
N GLU A 877 19.34 -6.14 -22.36
CA GLU A 877 17.94 -6.35 -22.77
C GLU A 877 17.32 -5.08 -23.40
N VAL A 878 17.52 -3.92 -22.77
CA VAL A 878 16.90 -2.66 -23.21
C VAL A 878 17.58 -2.10 -24.47
N GLU A 879 18.90 -2.24 -24.60
CA GLU A 879 19.62 -1.83 -25.82
C GLU A 879 19.32 -2.74 -27.02
N ASN A 880 18.98 -4.01 -26.78
CA ASN A 880 18.55 -4.92 -27.84
C ASN A 880 17.15 -4.60 -28.40
N PHE A 881 16.28 -3.87 -27.67
CA PHE A 881 14.97 -3.46 -28.18
C PHE A 881 15.07 -2.25 -29.11
N VAL A 882 14.97 -2.49 -30.42
CA VAL A 882 15.14 -1.48 -31.46
C VAL A 882 13.81 -1.18 -32.15
N VAL A 883 13.56 0.10 -32.44
CA VAL A 883 12.53 0.56 -33.38
C VAL A 883 13.23 0.98 -34.67
N ARG A 884 12.77 0.45 -35.81
CA ARG A 884 13.16 0.95 -37.14
C ARG A 884 11.94 1.23 -38.00
N THR A 885 12.06 2.26 -38.83
CA THR A 885 11.07 2.63 -39.84
C THR A 885 11.69 2.43 -41.22
N LEU A 886 10.94 1.83 -42.13
CA LEU A 886 11.32 1.62 -43.52
C LEU A 886 10.23 2.23 -44.41
N LYS A 887 10.64 3.03 -45.40
CA LYS A 887 9.72 3.69 -46.32
C LYS A 887 9.39 2.76 -47.50
N VAL A 888 8.12 2.39 -47.64
CA VAL A 888 7.59 1.57 -48.75
C VAL A 888 6.45 2.34 -49.42
N ASP A 889 6.45 2.40 -50.75
CA ASP A 889 5.32 2.95 -51.52
C ASP A 889 4.01 2.21 -51.17
N ALA A 890 2.95 2.98 -50.89
CA ALA A 890 1.63 2.47 -50.51
C ALA A 890 1.08 1.37 -51.45
N LYS A 891 1.48 1.37 -52.74
CA LYS A 891 1.14 0.30 -53.71
C LYS A 891 1.48 -1.11 -53.21
N TYR A 892 2.56 -1.28 -52.45
CA TYR A 892 3.04 -2.59 -52.00
C TYR A 892 2.53 -2.98 -50.61
N HIS A 893 1.88 -2.08 -49.86
CA HIS A 893 1.42 -2.35 -48.48
C HIS A 893 0.41 -3.51 -48.45
N ARG A 894 -0.50 -3.57 -49.42
CA ARG A 894 -1.50 -4.64 -49.53
C ARG A 894 -0.87 -6.02 -49.72
N ASP A 895 0.22 -6.10 -50.48
CA ASP A 895 0.94 -7.33 -50.77
C ASP A 895 1.82 -7.77 -49.59
N LEU A 896 2.42 -6.83 -48.86
CA LEU A 896 3.15 -7.11 -47.61
C LEU A 896 2.23 -7.61 -46.48
N VAL A 897 0.98 -7.14 -46.43
CA VAL A 897 -0.03 -7.67 -45.49
C VAL A 897 -0.55 -9.03 -45.97
N GLY A 898 -1.00 -9.10 -47.22
CA GLY A 898 -1.62 -10.27 -47.83
C GLY A 898 -3.04 -10.55 -47.32
N PRO A 899 -3.79 -11.46 -47.97
CA PRO A 899 -5.16 -11.80 -47.57
C PRO A 899 -5.20 -12.30 -46.11
N SER A 900 -6.03 -11.65 -45.30
CA SER A 900 -6.13 -11.87 -43.84
C SER A 900 -4.80 -11.77 -43.07
N GLY A 901 -3.84 -10.95 -43.54
CA GLY A 901 -2.54 -10.77 -42.90
C GLY A 901 -1.62 -11.99 -43.00
N SER A 902 -1.76 -12.80 -44.05
CA SER A 902 -1.03 -14.07 -44.22
C SER A 902 0.46 -13.86 -44.50
N VAL A 903 0.81 -12.95 -45.41
CA VAL A 903 2.21 -12.64 -45.75
C VAL A 903 2.92 -11.98 -44.57
N MET A 904 2.26 -11.03 -43.90
CA MET A 904 2.73 -10.42 -42.65
C MET A 904 3.07 -11.46 -41.57
N LYS A 905 2.23 -12.49 -41.40
CA LYS A 905 2.50 -13.59 -40.46
C LYS A 905 3.71 -14.41 -40.90
N GLN A 906 3.82 -14.77 -42.18
CA GLN A 906 4.98 -15.50 -42.69
C GLN A 906 6.30 -14.73 -42.50
N ILE A 907 6.30 -13.39 -42.66
CA ILE A 907 7.45 -12.54 -42.35
C ILE A 907 7.83 -12.62 -40.86
N ILE A 908 6.83 -12.53 -39.96
CA ILE A 908 7.06 -12.61 -38.50
C ILE A 908 7.55 -14.01 -38.08
N THR A 909 6.87 -15.07 -38.52
CA THR A 909 7.24 -16.47 -38.19
C THR A 909 8.62 -16.82 -38.73
N SER A 910 8.97 -16.44 -39.96
CA SER A 910 10.30 -16.70 -40.55
C SER A 910 11.43 -15.86 -39.91
N ALA A 911 11.12 -14.71 -39.31
CA ALA A 911 12.07 -13.97 -38.49
C ALA A 911 12.28 -14.59 -37.09
N GLY A 912 11.36 -15.44 -36.63
CA GLY A 912 11.37 -16.11 -35.32
C GLY A 912 10.39 -15.54 -34.29
N GLY A 913 9.39 -14.73 -34.69
CA GLY A 913 8.46 -14.06 -33.77
C GLY A 913 7.23 -14.88 -33.34
N ASP A 914 7.27 -16.22 -33.45
CA ASP A 914 6.10 -17.08 -33.28
C ASP A 914 5.69 -17.31 -31.81
N ASP A 915 6.60 -17.09 -30.85
CA ASP A 915 6.37 -17.21 -29.40
C ASP A 915 5.37 -16.17 -28.83
N LEU A 916 4.94 -15.19 -29.63
CA LEU A 916 4.08 -14.10 -29.20
C LEU A 916 2.60 -14.36 -29.54
N PRO A 917 1.65 -14.07 -28.61
CA PRO A 917 0.23 -14.21 -28.91
C PRO A 917 -0.18 -13.24 -30.02
N ARG A 918 -1.05 -13.70 -30.93
CA ARG A 918 -1.49 -13.02 -32.18
C ARG A 918 -1.86 -11.53 -32.00
N GLY A 919 -2.37 -11.13 -30.84
CA GLY A 919 -2.68 -9.74 -30.51
C GLY A 919 -1.47 -8.80 -30.38
N LYS A 920 -0.23 -9.30 -30.41
CA LYS A 920 1.01 -8.50 -30.34
C LYS A 920 1.75 -8.35 -31.68
N TYR A 921 1.30 -9.01 -32.76
CA TYR A 921 2.02 -8.99 -34.04
C TYR A 921 2.14 -7.58 -34.64
N HIS A 922 1.15 -6.71 -34.36
CA HIS A 922 1.15 -5.29 -34.75
C HIS A 922 2.29 -4.46 -34.12
N ARG A 923 3.00 -4.99 -33.12
CA ARG A 923 4.15 -4.34 -32.47
C ARG A 923 5.46 -4.73 -33.15
N LEU A 924 5.61 -6.02 -33.49
CA LEU A 924 6.77 -6.50 -34.27
C LEU A 924 6.80 -5.89 -35.67
N LEU A 925 5.64 -5.73 -36.30
CA LEU A 925 5.48 -5.12 -37.61
C LEU A 925 4.17 -4.35 -37.67
N SER A 926 4.24 -3.08 -38.04
CA SER A 926 3.11 -2.17 -38.25
C SER A 926 3.18 -1.64 -39.67
N ILE A 927 2.25 -2.10 -40.51
CA ILE A 927 2.04 -1.59 -41.87
C ILE A 927 0.79 -0.70 -41.81
N PRO A 928 0.85 0.55 -42.30
CA PRO A 928 -0.29 1.45 -42.26
C PRO A 928 -1.40 1.02 -43.22
N ASN A 929 -2.65 1.35 -42.89
CA ASN A 929 -3.82 0.98 -43.70
C ASN A 929 -3.93 1.83 -44.98
N GLU A 930 -4.51 1.26 -46.04
CA GLU A 930 -4.85 2.00 -47.27
C GLU A 930 -5.66 3.28 -46.94
N GLY A 931 -5.24 4.42 -47.50
CA GLY A 931 -5.86 5.73 -47.26
C GLY A 931 -5.37 6.50 -46.03
N SER A 932 -4.44 5.96 -45.23
CA SER A 932 -3.84 6.67 -44.08
C SER A 932 -2.84 7.77 -44.46
N GLY A 933 -2.25 7.71 -45.67
CA GLY A 933 -1.36 8.74 -46.20
C GLY A 933 0.11 8.66 -45.75
N SER A 934 0.52 7.58 -45.07
CA SER A 934 1.90 7.37 -44.62
C SER A 934 2.56 6.19 -45.34
N ASP A 935 3.73 6.42 -45.96
CA ASP A 935 4.57 5.39 -46.59
C ASP A 935 5.40 4.57 -45.58
N GLU A 936 5.23 4.79 -44.28
CA GLU A 936 6.14 4.33 -43.23
C GLU A 936 5.71 2.99 -42.60
N VAL A 937 6.49 1.94 -42.86
CA VAL A 937 6.36 0.64 -42.20
C VAL A 937 7.28 0.61 -40.98
N VAL A 938 6.74 0.33 -39.80
CA VAL A 938 7.49 0.38 -38.53
C VAL A 938 7.63 -1.02 -37.94
N SER A 939 8.85 -1.40 -37.53
CA SER A 939 9.12 -2.65 -36.82
C SER A 939 9.73 -2.37 -35.45
N GLN A 940 9.23 -3.02 -34.40
CA GLN A 940 9.65 -2.81 -33.00
C GLN A 940 9.85 -4.13 -32.27
N GLY A 941 11.07 -4.41 -31.84
CA GLY A 941 11.41 -5.68 -31.19
C GLY A 941 12.91 -5.86 -31.05
N ASP A 942 13.33 -7.09 -30.79
CA ASP A 942 14.74 -7.41 -30.65
C ASP A 942 15.48 -7.18 -31.98
N LYS A 943 16.64 -6.52 -31.91
CA LYS A 943 17.46 -6.12 -33.06
C LYS A 943 17.60 -7.23 -34.10
N ALA A 944 17.94 -8.45 -33.67
CA ALA A 944 18.11 -9.61 -34.54
C ALA A 944 16.81 -10.15 -35.19
N ILE A 945 15.63 -9.80 -34.68
CA ILE A 945 14.32 -10.10 -35.29
C ILE A 945 13.91 -8.97 -36.23
N VAL A 946 14.06 -7.71 -35.79
CA VAL A 946 13.78 -6.50 -36.59
C VAL A 946 14.62 -6.46 -37.87
N ASP A 947 15.92 -6.75 -37.79
CA ASP A 947 16.81 -6.85 -38.95
C ASP A 947 16.36 -7.93 -39.95
N LYS A 948 15.88 -9.09 -39.46
CA LYS A 948 15.32 -10.15 -40.34
C LYS A 948 14.02 -9.72 -41.00
N ILE A 949 13.08 -9.17 -40.24
CA ILE A 949 11.78 -8.64 -40.75
C ILE A 949 12.02 -7.62 -41.85
N ILE A 950 12.93 -6.66 -41.63
CA ILE A 950 13.31 -5.66 -42.63
C ILE A 950 13.90 -6.33 -43.88
N SER A 951 14.88 -7.23 -43.72
CA SER A 951 15.48 -7.93 -44.87
C SER A 951 14.50 -8.78 -45.67
N ALA A 952 13.38 -9.21 -45.07
CA ALA A 952 12.31 -9.93 -45.75
C ALA A 952 11.36 -8.98 -46.50
N ILE A 953 11.01 -7.85 -45.89
CA ILE A 953 10.23 -6.78 -46.55
C ILE A 953 10.98 -6.23 -47.77
N GLU A 954 12.27 -5.92 -47.63
CA GLU A 954 13.11 -5.44 -48.72
C GLU A 954 13.18 -6.43 -49.90
N LYS A 955 13.27 -7.74 -49.62
CA LYS A 955 13.21 -8.78 -50.66
C LYS A 955 11.87 -8.79 -51.38
N ILE A 956 10.75 -8.80 -50.64
CA ILE A 956 9.41 -8.84 -51.22
C ILE A 956 9.13 -7.58 -52.05
N VAL A 957 9.51 -6.39 -51.58
CA VAL A 957 9.39 -5.14 -52.34
C VAL A 957 10.24 -5.22 -53.61
N LYS A 958 11.51 -5.63 -53.53
CA LYS A 958 12.40 -5.74 -54.69
C LYS A 958 11.93 -6.78 -55.72
N GLU A 959 11.41 -7.92 -55.27
CA GLU A 959 10.80 -8.92 -56.16
C GLU A 959 9.59 -8.34 -56.91
N LYS A 960 8.77 -7.53 -56.23
CA LYS A 960 7.60 -6.86 -56.81
C LYS A 960 7.97 -5.71 -57.75
N GLU A 961 8.99 -4.92 -57.42
CA GLU A 961 9.58 -3.91 -58.32
C GLU A 961 10.17 -4.54 -59.59
N SER A 962 10.71 -5.76 -59.49
CA SER A 962 11.21 -6.53 -60.64
C SER A 962 10.13 -7.29 -61.44
N SER A 963 8.85 -7.17 -61.07
CA SER A 963 7.77 -7.89 -61.77
C SER A 963 7.31 -7.17 -63.03
N ILE A 964 7.19 -7.94 -64.11
CA ILE A 964 6.76 -7.50 -65.44
C ILE A 964 5.34 -8.01 -65.71
N VAL A 965 4.57 -7.26 -66.49
CA VAL A 965 3.27 -7.69 -67.03
C VAL A 965 3.44 -7.95 -68.52
N GLU A 966 3.27 -9.20 -68.95
CA GLU A 966 3.11 -9.53 -70.37
C GLU A 966 1.63 -9.66 -70.74
N GLU A 967 1.33 -9.38 -72.00
CA GLU A 967 -0.01 -9.44 -72.58
C GLU A 967 -0.02 -10.53 -73.66
N ILE A 968 -0.98 -11.47 -73.54
CA ILE A 968 -1.17 -12.58 -74.47
C ILE A 968 -2.55 -12.41 -75.11
N ASP A 969 -2.58 -12.16 -76.41
CA ASP A 969 -3.84 -12.06 -77.17
C ASP A 969 -4.40 -13.46 -77.46
N LEU A 970 -5.60 -13.75 -76.95
CA LEU A 970 -6.20 -15.09 -77.02
C LEU A 970 -7.68 -15.00 -77.39
N PRO A 971 -8.16 -15.76 -78.39
CA PRO A 971 -9.58 -15.84 -78.72
C PRO A 971 -10.43 -16.25 -77.52
N LYS A 972 -11.59 -15.60 -77.33
CA LYS A 972 -12.48 -15.81 -76.17
C LYS A 972 -12.88 -17.26 -75.95
N ASP A 973 -13.05 -18.03 -77.03
CA ASP A 973 -13.33 -19.48 -76.97
C ASP A 973 -12.26 -20.26 -76.19
N LYS A 974 -10.99 -19.82 -76.27
CA LYS A 974 -9.84 -20.45 -75.61
C LYS A 974 -9.66 -20.01 -74.15
N HIS A 975 -10.20 -18.85 -73.74
CA HIS A 975 -10.15 -18.39 -72.33
C HIS A 975 -10.73 -19.44 -71.36
N ARG A 976 -11.75 -20.20 -71.79
CA ARG A 976 -12.38 -21.24 -70.96
C ARG A 976 -11.42 -22.40 -70.60
N LEU A 977 -10.44 -22.69 -71.45
CA LEU A 977 -9.43 -23.74 -71.20
C LEU A 977 -8.48 -23.32 -70.06
N ILE A 978 -8.04 -22.06 -70.07
CA ILE A 978 -7.09 -21.50 -69.09
C ILE A 978 -7.77 -21.33 -67.72
N ILE A 979 -9.06 -20.99 -67.67
CA ILE A 979 -9.81 -20.93 -66.41
C ILE A 979 -10.01 -22.36 -65.85
N GLY A 980 -10.52 -23.28 -66.67
CA GLY A 980 -10.91 -24.62 -66.23
C GLY A 980 -12.14 -24.65 -65.30
N PRO A 981 -12.62 -25.84 -64.87
CA PRO A 981 -13.75 -25.94 -63.95
C PRO A 981 -13.40 -25.27 -62.62
N SER A 982 -14.28 -24.38 -62.15
CA SER A 982 -14.10 -23.58 -60.91
C SER A 982 -12.78 -22.79 -60.81
N GLY A 983 -12.14 -22.44 -61.93
CA GLY A 983 -10.86 -21.73 -61.92
C GLY A 983 -9.64 -22.60 -61.59
N SER A 984 -9.79 -23.92 -61.53
CA SER A 984 -8.74 -24.86 -61.11
C SER A 984 -7.46 -24.80 -61.96
N VAL A 985 -7.57 -24.71 -63.29
CA VAL A 985 -6.40 -24.63 -64.18
C VAL A 985 -5.67 -23.31 -63.97
N ARG A 986 -6.41 -22.18 -63.90
CA ARG A 986 -5.85 -20.87 -63.58
C ARG A 986 -5.13 -20.88 -62.23
N HIS A 987 -5.74 -21.43 -61.18
CA HIS A 987 -5.11 -21.49 -59.87
C HIS A 987 -3.91 -22.43 -59.82
N SER A 988 -3.91 -23.53 -60.57
CA SER A 988 -2.73 -24.39 -60.74
C SER A 988 -1.58 -23.64 -61.40
N LEU A 989 -1.81 -22.97 -62.53
CA LEU A 989 -0.79 -22.17 -63.23
C LEU A 989 -0.28 -21.02 -62.34
N GLN A 990 -1.18 -20.32 -61.64
CA GLN A 990 -0.80 -19.26 -60.70
C GLN A 990 0.08 -19.79 -59.56
N SER A 991 -0.21 -20.98 -59.02
CA SER A 991 0.52 -21.59 -57.90
C SER A 991 1.82 -22.29 -58.33
N GLU A 992 1.89 -22.83 -59.54
CA GLU A 992 3.04 -23.57 -60.07
C GLU A 992 4.18 -22.62 -60.46
N PHE A 993 3.85 -21.53 -61.17
CA PHE A 993 4.84 -20.54 -61.62
C PHE A 993 4.99 -19.36 -60.66
N GLY A 994 4.02 -19.13 -59.75
CA GLY A 994 4.02 -17.97 -58.85
C GLY A 994 3.71 -16.65 -59.58
N VAL A 995 2.79 -16.71 -60.55
CA VAL A 995 2.48 -15.63 -61.51
C VAL A 995 0.99 -15.30 -61.42
N THR A 996 0.61 -14.02 -61.48
CA THR A 996 -0.79 -13.60 -61.44
C THR A 996 -1.35 -13.46 -62.86
N ILE A 997 -2.16 -14.44 -63.26
CA ILE A 997 -2.90 -14.44 -64.53
C ILE A 997 -4.26 -13.72 -64.33
N GLU A 998 -4.50 -12.65 -65.07
CA GLU A 998 -5.79 -11.95 -65.17
C GLU A 998 -6.42 -12.21 -66.55
N ILE A 999 -7.69 -12.61 -66.55
CA ILE A 999 -8.45 -12.95 -67.76
C ILE A 999 -9.67 -12.00 -67.78
N PRO A 1000 -9.96 -11.33 -68.91
CA PRO A 1000 -11.09 -10.39 -69.01
C PRO A 1000 -12.43 -11.12 -68.83
N ARG A 1001 -13.48 -10.38 -68.46
CA ARG A 1001 -14.79 -10.99 -68.20
C ARG A 1001 -15.46 -11.39 -69.52
N PRO A 1002 -16.37 -12.37 -69.54
CA PRO A 1002 -17.07 -12.78 -70.77
C PRO A 1002 -17.83 -11.65 -71.50
N ASN A 1003 -18.18 -10.57 -70.78
CA ASN A 1003 -18.88 -9.40 -71.32
C ASN A 1003 -17.93 -8.27 -71.77
N ASP A 1004 -16.63 -8.32 -71.44
CA ASP A 1004 -15.67 -7.33 -71.91
C ASP A 1004 -15.30 -7.62 -73.37
N GLU A 1005 -15.01 -6.60 -74.18
CA GLU A 1005 -14.68 -6.79 -75.59
C GLU A 1005 -13.28 -7.39 -75.79
N SER A 1006 -12.35 -7.11 -74.87
CA SER A 1006 -10.94 -7.51 -74.92
C SER A 1006 -10.68 -9.01 -74.94
N THR A 1007 -9.77 -9.44 -75.81
CA THR A 1007 -9.19 -10.80 -75.91
C THR A 1007 -7.91 -10.99 -75.11
N ILE A 1008 -7.30 -9.89 -74.64
CA ILE A 1008 -6.00 -9.84 -73.98
C ILE A 1008 -6.05 -10.45 -72.57
N VAL A 1009 -5.29 -11.52 -72.36
CA VAL A 1009 -4.98 -12.11 -71.04
C VAL A 1009 -3.68 -11.47 -70.53
N LYS A 1010 -3.67 -11.00 -69.28
CA LYS A 1010 -2.47 -10.38 -68.67
C LYS A 1010 -1.80 -11.35 -67.70
N VAL A 1011 -0.49 -11.46 -67.79
CA VAL A 1011 0.33 -12.42 -67.05
C VAL A 1011 1.43 -11.65 -66.34
N SER A 1012 1.37 -11.60 -65.00
CA SER A 1012 2.21 -10.68 -64.20
C SER A 1012 3.04 -11.39 -63.13
N GLY A 1013 4.35 -11.12 -63.11
CA GLY A 1013 5.30 -11.81 -62.22
C GLY A 1013 6.76 -11.55 -62.58
N LEU A 1014 7.68 -12.33 -62.01
CA LEU A 1014 9.10 -12.31 -62.39
C LEU A 1014 9.27 -12.78 -63.85
N PRO A 1015 10.20 -12.19 -64.63
CA PRO A 1015 10.34 -12.45 -66.07
C PRO A 1015 10.45 -13.94 -66.42
N ASP A 1016 11.40 -14.65 -65.81
CA ASP A 1016 11.67 -16.08 -66.04
C ASP A 1016 10.46 -17.00 -65.76
N LYS A 1017 9.53 -16.52 -64.92
CA LYS A 1017 8.30 -17.23 -64.54
C LYS A 1017 7.14 -16.84 -65.44
N VAL A 1018 7.08 -15.60 -65.90
CA VAL A 1018 6.09 -15.11 -66.87
C VAL A 1018 6.28 -15.80 -68.22
N SER A 1019 7.52 -15.95 -68.71
CA SER A 1019 7.82 -16.69 -69.94
C SER A 1019 7.39 -18.17 -69.83
N ALA A 1020 7.80 -18.86 -68.76
CA ALA A 1020 7.44 -20.26 -68.56
C ALA A 1020 5.93 -20.49 -68.39
N ALA A 1021 5.22 -19.54 -67.76
CA ALA A 1021 3.75 -19.57 -67.67
C ALA A 1021 3.10 -19.34 -69.06
N LYS A 1022 3.66 -18.44 -69.87
CA LYS A 1022 3.21 -18.15 -71.24
C LYS A 1022 3.41 -19.34 -72.17
N ASP A 1023 4.58 -19.97 -72.18
CA ASP A 1023 4.87 -21.18 -72.97
C ASP A 1023 3.82 -22.28 -72.70
N LYS A 1024 3.45 -22.48 -71.42
CA LYS A 1024 2.45 -23.47 -70.99
C LYS A 1024 1.01 -23.06 -71.32
N ILE A 1025 0.70 -21.75 -71.31
CA ILE A 1025 -0.60 -21.23 -71.80
C ILE A 1025 -0.72 -21.42 -73.32
N GLU A 1026 0.35 -21.16 -74.07
CA GLU A 1026 0.41 -21.40 -75.52
C GLU A 1026 0.33 -22.90 -75.86
N GLU A 1027 0.94 -23.77 -75.06
CA GLU A 1027 0.75 -25.23 -75.17
C GLU A 1027 -0.71 -25.65 -74.97
N LEU A 1028 -1.34 -25.19 -73.88
CA LEU A 1028 -2.74 -25.49 -73.54
C LEU A 1028 -3.79 -24.87 -74.50
N THR A 1029 -3.37 -24.05 -75.46
CA THR A 1029 -4.26 -23.35 -76.40
C THR A 1029 -4.00 -23.65 -77.87
N LYS A 1030 -3.12 -24.61 -78.20
CA LYS A 1030 -2.93 -25.12 -79.57
C LYS A 1030 -4.21 -25.83 -80.09
N ASP A 1031 -4.41 -25.77 -81.41
CA ASP A 1031 -5.57 -26.37 -82.08
C ASP A 1031 -5.34 -27.86 -82.40
N ASP A 1032 -6.38 -28.65 -82.17
CA ASP A 1032 -6.33 -30.12 -82.05
C ASP A 1032 -6.49 -30.88 -83.39
N TRP A 1033 -6.53 -30.16 -84.51
CA TRP A 1033 -6.90 -30.63 -85.86
C TRP A 1033 -5.86 -30.18 -86.89
N LYS A 1034 -5.64 -30.99 -87.95
CA LYS A 1034 -4.51 -30.79 -88.89
C LYS A 1034 -4.90 -30.11 -90.20
N LEU A 1035 -6.13 -30.29 -90.68
CA LEU A 1035 -6.61 -29.76 -91.95
C LEU A 1035 -8.07 -29.31 -91.80
N SER A 1036 -8.48 -28.25 -92.50
CA SER A 1036 -9.89 -27.87 -92.68
C SER A 1036 -10.25 -27.96 -94.16
N ILE A 1037 -11.43 -28.49 -94.46
CA ILE A 1037 -12.00 -28.50 -95.81
C ILE A 1037 -13.33 -27.79 -95.78
N ASP A 1038 -13.51 -26.80 -96.64
CA ASP A 1038 -14.63 -25.87 -96.56
C ASP A 1038 -15.77 -26.33 -97.48
N VAL A 1039 -16.85 -26.83 -96.86
CA VAL A 1039 -17.99 -27.43 -97.56
C VAL A 1039 -19.20 -26.50 -97.44
N LEU A 1040 -19.64 -25.92 -98.55
CA LEU A 1040 -20.87 -25.10 -98.59
C LEU A 1040 -22.09 -25.90 -98.13
N ALA A 1041 -22.98 -25.25 -97.37
CA ALA A 1041 -24.16 -25.87 -96.77
C ALA A 1041 -25.05 -26.60 -97.79
N LYS A 1042 -25.13 -26.13 -99.04
CA LYS A 1042 -25.85 -26.79 -100.15
C LYS A 1042 -25.29 -28.19 -100.48
N TYR A 1043 -23.96 -28.37 -100.47
CA TYR A 1043 -23.32 -29.65 -100.80
C TYR A 1043 -23.16 -30.58 -99.58
N HIS A 1044 -23.23 -30.05 -98.35
CA HIS A 1044 -23.01 -30.82 -97.11
C HIS A 1044 -23.89 -32.09 -96.97
N PRO A 1045 -25.20 -32.10 -97.28
CA PRO A 1045 -26.01 -33.33 -97.24
C PRO A 1045 -25.52 -34.43 -98.21
N LEU A 1046 -25.13 -34.03 -99.44
CA LEU A 1046 -24.64 -34.94 -100.48
C LEU A 1046 -23.26 -35.50 -100.13
N VAL A 1047 -22.30 -34.63 -99.82
CA VAL A 1047 -20.92 -35.00 -99.47
C VAL A 1047 -20.88 -35.88 -98.22
N SER A 1048 -21.73 -35.58 -97.22
CA SER A 1048 -21.85 -36.39 -96.00
C SER A 1048 -22.60 -37.72 -96.19
N GLU A 1049 -23.23 -37.98 -97.35
CA GLU A 1049 -24.15 -39.10 -97.57
C GLU A 1049 -25.21 -39.23 -96.45
N HIS A 1050 -25.85 -38.12 -96.05
CA HIS A 1050 -26.72 -38.05 -94.86
C HIS A 1050 -26.07 -38.68 -93.61
N GLY A 1051 -24.80 -38.30 -93.36
CA GLY A 1051 -23.97 -38.77 -92.25
C GLY A 1051 -23.27 -40.12 -92.43
N ALA A 1052 -23.47 -40.85 -93.53
CA ALA A 1052 -22.75 -42.11 -93.76
C ALA A 1052 -21.26 -41.91 -94.11
N ALA A 1053 -20.87 -40.78 -94.68
CA ALA A 1053 -19.47 -40.48 -94.98
C ALA A 1053 -18.61 -40.32 -93.71
N PHE A 1054 -19.14 -39.71 -92.65
CA PHE A 1054 -18.43 -39.57 -91.37
C PHE A 1054 -18.10 -40.92 -90.73
N LYS A 1055 -18.96 -41.93 -90.94
CA LYS A 1055 -18.70 -43.31 -90.48
C LYS A 1055 -17.53 -43.93 -91.25
N LYS A 1056 -17.53 -43.83 -92.59
CA LYS A 1056 -16.43 -44.28 -93.46
C LYS A 1056 -15.09 -43.60 -93.11
N LEU A 1057 -15.12 -42.28 -92.88
CA LEU A 1057 -13.94 -41.52 -92.44
C LEU A 1057 -13.39 -42.04 -91.09
N LYS A 1058 -14.26 -42.36 -90.13
CA LYS A 1058 -13.86 -42.90 -88.83
C LYS A 1058 -13.47 -44.38 -88.84
N SER A 1059 -14.03 -45.22 -89.72
CA SER A 1059 -13.69 -46.65 -89.82
C SER A 1059 -12.50 -46.93 -90.73
N ASP A 1060 -12.47 -46.32 -91.91
CA ASP A 1060 -11.59 -46.70 -93.01
C ASP A 1060 -10.31 -45.86 -93.01
N PHE A 1061 -10.44 -44.58 -92.63
CA PHE A 1061 -9.33 -43.62 -92.53
C PHE A 1061 -8.96 -43.25 -91.10
N LYS A 1062 -9.71 -43.71 -90.08
CA LYS A 1062 -9.53 -43.34 -88.65
C LYS A 1062 -9.60 -41.84 -88.34
N VAL A 1063 -10.07 -41.01 -89.28
CA VAL A 1063 -10.15 -39.55 -89.13
C VAL A 1063 -11.50 -39.16 -88.54
N GLU A 1064 -11.48 -38.35 -87.49
CA GLU A 1064 -12.67 -37.73 -86.92
C GLU A 1064 -12.87 -36.33 -87.51
N VAL A 1065 -14.10 -36.01 -87.90
CA VAL A 1065 -14.46 -34.70 -88.48
C VAL A 1065 -15.16 -33.86 -87.42
N THR A 1066 -14.74 -32.61 -87.28
CA THR A 1066 -15.35 -31.62 -86.37
C THR A 1066 -15.71 -30.35 -87.13
N HIS A 1067 -16.78 -29.67 -86.72
CA HIS A 1067 -17.32 -28.50 -87.42
C HIS A 1067 -17.31 -27.22 -86.56
N GLY A 1068 -16.61 -27.23 -85.42
CA GLY A 1068 -16.54 -26.11 -84.48
C GLY A 1068 -17.94 -25.61 -84.10
N ASN A 1069 -18.16 -24.30 -84.22
CA ASN A 1069 -19.44 -23.64 -83.90
C ASN A 1069 -20.59 -24.08 -84.83
N PHE A 1070 -20.28 -24.56 -86.04
CA PHE A 1070 -21.29 -25.06 -87.00
C PHE A 1070 -21.77 -26.49 -86.71
N THR A 1071 -21.25 -27.18 -85.69
CA THR A 1071 -21.60 -28.59 -85.38
C THR A 1071 -23.10 -28.86 -85.32
N ARG A 1072 -23.93 -27.94 -84.78
CA ARG A 1072 -25.40 -28.08 -84.75
C ARG A 1072 -26.05 -27.97 -86.15
N GLN A 1073 -25.53 -27.10 -87.01
CA GLN A 1073 -26.02 -26.91 -88.38
C GLN A 1073 -25.57 -28.08 -89.27
N ALA A 1074 -24.31 -28.48 -89.16
CA ALA A 1074 -23.75 -29.65 -89.82
C ALA A 1074 -24.51 -30.94 -89.46
N SER A 1075 -24.86 -31.15 -88.18
CA SER A 1075 -25.68 -32.29 -87.78
C SER A 1075 -27.09 -32.22 -88.36
N LYS A 1076 -27.74 -31.04 -88.33
CA LYS A 1076 -29.10 -30.84 -88.89
C LYS A 1076 -29.13 -31.13 -90.40
N LEU A 1077 -28.15 -30.64 -91.16
CA LEU A 1077 -28.03 -30.88 -92.60
C LEU A 1077 -27.66 -32.33 -92.94
N SER A 1078 -26.86 -33.01 -92.11
CA SER A 1078 -26.61 -34.45 -92.28
C SER A 1078 -27.82 -35.34 -91.96
N LEU A 1079 -28.86 -34.78 -91.33
CA LEU A 1079 -30.09 -35.46 -90.93
C LEU A 1079 -31.34 -34.99 -91.71
N SER A 1080 -31.18 -34.14 -92.73
CA SER A 1080 -32.32 -33.74 -93.58
C SER A 1080 -32.87 -34.94 -94.35
N SER A 1081 -34.19 -35.02 -94.47
CA SER A 1081 -34.85 -36.02 -95.31
C SER A 1081 -34.56 -35.79 -96.80
N ILE A 1082 -34.90 -36.79 -97.62
CA ILE A 1082 -35.12 -36.62 -99.06
C ILE A 1082 -36.13 -35.46 -99.30
N PRO A 1083 -36.02 -34.68 -100.40
CA PRO A 1083 -37.01 -33.67 -100.77
C PRO A 1083 -38.43 -34.24 -101.04
N ALA A 1084 -39.37 -33.39 -101.44
CA ALA A 1084 -40.64 -33.87 -101.97
C ALA A 1084 -40.46 -34.34 -103.44
N PRO A 1085 -40.97 -35.53 -103.82
CA PRO A 1085 -41.02 -35.93 -105.22
C PRO A 1085 -42.00 -35.03 -106.00
N PRO A 1086 -41.70 -34.71 -107.27
CA PRO A 1086 -42.59 -33.97 -108.15
C PRO A 1086 -43.82 -34.82 -108.51
N GLU A 1087 -44.90 -34.18 -108.95
CA GLU A 1087 -46.12 -34.87 -109.40
C GLU A 1087 -45.85 -35.81 -110.59
N SER A 1088 -44.92 -35.43 -111.47
CA SER A 1088 -44.38 -36.23 -112.57
C SER A 1088 -43.85 -37.61 -112.16
N ALA A 1089 -43.33 -37.75 -110.93
CA ALA A 1089 -42.70 -38.98 -110.43
C ALA A 1089 -43.70 -40.05 -109.96
N TYR A 1090 -44.97 -39.68 -109.74
CA TYR A 1090 -46.03 -40.62 -109.41
C TYR A 1090 -46.50 -41.36 -110.67
N PRO A 1091 -46.85 -42.66 -110.60
CA PRO A 1091 -47.34 -43.39 -111.76
C PRO A 1091 -48.79 -42.99 -112.09
N GLU A 1092 -49.09 -42.89 -113.38
CA GLU A 1092 -50.42 -42.52 -113.91
C GLU A 1092 -51.30 -43.75 -114.19
N ASN A 1093 -50.70 -44.94 -114.19
CA ASN A 1093 -51.34 -46.26 -114.31
C ASN A 1093 -50.77 -47.21 -113.22
N ASP A 1094 -51.23 -48.47 -113.15
CA ASP A 1094 -50.75 -49.49 -112.18
C ASP A 1094 -49.32 -50.02 -112.47
N GLU A 1095 -48.36 -49.12 -112.66
CA GLU A 1095 -46.95 -49.45 -112.89
C GLU A 1095 -46.23 -49.81 -111.57
N GLU A 1096 -45.56 -50.97 -111.51
CA GLU A 1096 -44.81 -51.35 -110.31
C GLU A 1096 -43.59 -50.46 -110.04
N PHE A 1097 -43.02 -49.85 -111.09
CA PHE A 1097 -41.85 -48.97 -111.04
C PHE A 1097 -41.94 -47.84 -112.08
N LYS A 1098 -41.69 -46.59 -111.68
CA LYS A 1098 -41.54 -45.42 -112.56
C LYS A 1098 -40.22 -44.71 -112.22
N PHE A 1099 -39.49 -44.24 -113.23
CA PHE A 1099 -38.33 -43.37 -113.04
C PHE A 1099 -38.54 -42.07 -113.78
N THR A 1100 -38.21 -40.95 -113.13
CA THR A 1100 -38.28 -39.60 -113.69
C THR A 1100 -36.97 -38.88 -113.43
N ILE A 1101 -36.56 -38.03 -114.36
CA ILE A 1101 -35.42 -37.13 -114.22
C ILE A 1101 -35.95 -35.70 -114.39
N GLU A 1102 -35.52 -34.81 -113.50
CA GLU A 1102 -35.77 -33.37 -113.59
C GLU A 1102 -34.46 -32.60 -113.32
N PRO A 1103 -34.26 -31.41 -113.89
CA PRO A 1103 -33.14 -30.55 -113.52
C PRO A 1103 -33.24 -30.14 -112.05
N ILE A 1104 -32.09 -29.95 -111.38
CA ILE A 1104 -32.06 -29.40 -110.03
C ILE A 1104 -32.34 -27.90 -110.13
N GLY A 1105 -33.51 -27.48 -109.65
CA GLY A 1105 -33.90 -26.07 -109.66
C GLY A 1105 -32.94 -25.20 -108.85
N THR A 1106 -32.56 -24.04 -109.42
CA THR A 1106 -31.77 -23.01 -108.72
C THR A 1106 -32.59 -22.37 -107.62
N VAL A 1107 -32.45 -22.88 -106.39
CA VAL A 1107 -33.02 -22.24 -105.20
C VAL A 1107 -32.10 -21.09 -104.80
N ASP A 1108 -32.45 -19.86 -105.18
CA ASP A 1108 -31.80 -18.63 -104.72
C ASP A 1108 -32.14 -18.41 -103.24
N GLY A 1109 -31.20 -18.66 -102.33
CA GLY A 1109 -31.44 -18.55 -100.89
C GLY A 1109 -30.34 -19.15 -100.02
N ASP A 1110 -29.70 -18.30 -99.21
CA ASP A 1110 -28.68 -18.63 -98.20
C ASP A 1110 -27.45 -19.42 -98.73
N ASP A 1111 -26.95 -19.01 -99.89
CA ASP A 1111 -25.94 -19.71 -100.69
C ASP A 1111 -24.52 -19.81 -100.10
N GLU A 1112 -24.07 -18.81 -99.33
CA GLU A 1112 -22.64 -18.65 -99.00
C GLU A 1112 -22.19 -19.28 -97.66
N VAL A 1113 -23.07 -19.99 -96.93
CA VAL A 1113 -22.71 -20.54 -95.61
C VAL A 1113 -21.76 -21.73 -95.74
N VAL A 1114 -20.46 -21.46 -95.58
CA VAL A 1114 -19.40 -22.46 -95.51
C VAL A 1114 -19.42 -23.18 -94.16
N ILE A 1115 -19.43 -24.51 -94.18
CA ILE A 1115 -19.25 -25.38 -93.01
C ILE A 1115 -17.84 -26.00 -93.09
N PRO A 1116 -16.89 -25.62 -92.22
CA PRO A 1116 -15.57 -26.24 -92.19
C PRO A 1116 -15.66 -27.68 -91.68
N TRP A 1117 -14.98 -28.59 -92.36
CA TRP A 1117 -14.73 -29.97 -91.96
C TRP A 1117 -13.30 -30.09 -91.47
N ARG A 1118 -13.11 -29.89 -90.16
CA ARG A 1118 -11.79 -29.95 -89.50
C ARG A 1118 -11.45 -31.39 -89.15
N LEU A 1119 -10.38 -31.89 -89.75
CA LEU A 1119 -9.94 -33.28 -89.69
C LEU A 1119 -8.94 -33.51 -88.55
N LYS A 1120 -9.23 -34.46 -87.67
CA LYS A 1120 -8.37 -34.91 -86.57
C LYS A 1120 -7.95 -36.37 -86.79
N GLY A 1121 -6.64 -36.62 -86.84
CA GLY A 1121 -6.04 -37.93 -87.09
C GLY A 1121 -4.53 -37.85 -87.33
N GLU A 1122 -3.91 -38.96 -87.72
CA GLU A 1122 -2.53 -38.95 -88.24
C GLU A 1122 -2.45 -38.24 -89.60
N GLU A 1123 -1.30 -37.65 -89.91
CA GLU A 1123 -1.11 -36.78 -91.09
C GLU A 1123 -1.44 -37.51 -92.40
N LYS A 1124 -0.82 -38.69 -92.57
CA LYS A 1124 -0.97 -39.59 -93.73
C LYS A 1124 -2.38 -40.13 -93.91
N ASP A 1125 -3.23 -40.04 -92.89
CA ASP A 1125 -4.61 -40.51 -92.95
C ASP A 1125 -5.59 -39.33 -93.13
N VAL A 1126 -5.25 -38.14 -92.59
CA VAL A 1126 -5.92 -36.86 -92.88
C VAL A 1126 -5.79 -36.49 -94.36
N GLU A 1127 -4.63 -36.70 -94.98
CA GLU A 1127 -4.43 -36.47 -96.43
C GLU A 1127 -5.38 -37.31 -97.29
N LYS A 1128 -5.43 -38.63 -97.07
CA LYS A 1128 -6.33 -39.55 -97.80
C LYS A 1128 -7.81 -39.25 -97.55
N ALA A 1129 -8.15 -38.88 -96.31
CA ALA A 1129 -9.49 -38.41 -95.96
C ALA A 1129 -9.86 -37.13 -96.73
N ALA A 1130 -8.91 -36.22 -96.93
CA ALA A 1130 -9.10 -35.00 -97.69
C ALA A 1130 -9.32 -35.26 -99.18
N GLU A 1131 -8.53 -36.14 -99.81
CA GLU A 1131 -8.76 -36.60 -101.19
C GLU A 1131 -10.18 -37.18 -101.37
N PHE A 1132 -10.62 -38.02 -100.43
CA PHE A 1132 -11.96 -38.62 -100.45
C PHE A 1132 -13.08 -37.60 -100.30
N ILE A 1133 -12.90 -36.57 -99.46
CA ILE A 1133 -13.88 -35.48 -99.28
C ILE A 1133 -13.91 -34.58 -100.53
N ASN A 1134 -12.75 -34.18 -101.04
CA ASN A 1134 -12.63 -33.29 -102.20
C ASN A 1134 -13.24 -33.92 -103.46
N LYS A 1135 -12.92 -35.20 -103.75
CA LYS A 1135 -13.51 -35.93 -104.88
C LYS A 1135 -15.04 -36.02 -104.82
N LYS A 1136 -15.62 -36.07 -103.61
CA LYS A 1136 -17.08 -36.02 -103.41
C LYS A 1136 -17.65 -34.61 -103.55
N LEU A 1137 -16.90 -33.59 -103.13
CA LEU A 1137 -17.26 -32.19 -103.26
C LEU A 1137 -17.29 -31.78 -104.75
N GLU A 1138 -16.35 -32.28 -105.55
CA GLU A 1138 -16.34 -32.18 -107.02
C GLU A 1138 -17.57 -32.86 -107.64
N LEU A 1139 -17.85 -34.13 -107.30
CA LEU A 1139 -19.05 -34.84 -107.76
C LEU A 1139 -20.37 -34.15 -107.35
N ALA A 1140 -20.41 -33.51 -106.18
CA ALA A 1140 -21.57 -32.74 -105.72
C ALA A 1140 -21.73 -31.41 -106.48
N LYS A 1141 -20.62 -30.81 -106.97
CA LYS A 1141 -20.63 -29.63 -107.85
C LYS A 1141 -21.03 -29.94 -109.28
N SER A 1142 -20.70 -31.13 -109.80
CA SER A 1142 -21.03 -31.54 -111.17
C SER A 1142 -22.43 -32.14 -111.35
N ALA A 1143 -23.22 -32.27 -110.27
CA ALA A 1143 -24.57 -32.80 -110.34
C ALA A 1143 -25.57 -31.70 -110.74
N THR A 1144 -26.15 -31.81 -111.94
CA THR A 1144 -27.11 -30.86 -112.51
C THR A 1144 -28.56 -31.31 -112.41
N SER A 1145 -28.79 -32.62 -112.24
CA SER A 1145 -30.09 -33.27 -112.40
C SER A 1145 -30.41 -34.18 -111.22
N GLN A 1146 -31.70 -34.36 -110.94
CA GLN A 1146 -32.21 -35.24 -109.89
C GLN A 1146 -33.16 -36.27 -110.49
N GLY A 1147 -33.07 -37.50 -109.99
CA GLY A 1147 -33.86 -38.64 -110.42
C GLY A 1147 -34.72 -39.20 -109.28
N TRP A 1148 -35.96 -39.54 -109.60
CA TRP A 1148 -36.93 -40.11 -108.67
C TRP A 1148 -37.36 -41.49 -109.14
N LEU A 1149 -37.06 -42.52 -108.35
CA LEU A 1149 -37.46 -43.90 -108.59
C LEU A 1149 -38.61 -44.29 -107.66
N TYR A 1150 -39.83 -44.30 -108.20
CA TYR A 1150 -40.99 -44.87 -107.53
C TYR A 1150 -40.92 -46.41 -107.58
N ALA A 1151 -41.28 -47.06 -106.47
CA ALA A 1151 -41.67 -48.47 -106.47
C ALA A 1151 -42.95 -48.67 -105.66
N SER A 1152 -43.88 -49.48 -106.19
CA SER A 1152 -45.15 -49.80 -105.52
C SER A 1152 -44.93 -50.49 -104.15
N LYS A 1153 -43.86 -51.31 -104.05
CA LYS A 1153 -43.47 -52.08 -102.87
C LYS A 1153 -42.06 -51.67 -102.38
N PRO A 1154 -41.91 -50.86 -101.31
CA PRO A 1154 -40.60 -50.41 -100.80
C PRO A 1154 -39.63 -51.54 -100.37
N SER A 1155 -40.14 -52.74 -100.09
CA SER A 1155 -39.31 -53.89 -99.70
C SER A 1155 -38.27 -54.27 -100.76
N VAL A 1156 -38.52 -53.99 -102.04
CA VAL A 1156 -37.60 -54.33 -103.15
C VAL A 1156 -36.31 -53.49 -103.08
N PHE A 1157 -36.33 -52.30 -102.46
CA PHE A 1157 -35.12 -51.47 -102.29
C PHE A 1157 -34.01 -52.16 -101.47
N SER A 1158 -34.35 -53.17 -100.66
CA SER A 1158 -33.36 -54.03 -99.99
C SER A 1158 -32.41 -54.74 -100.97
N LYS A 1159 -32.87 -55.09 -102.17
CA LYS A 1159 -32.04 -55.68 -103.25
C LYS A 1159 -30.95 -54.72 -103.72
N ILE A 1160 -31.26 -53.42 -103.76
CA ILE A 1160 -30.35 -52.34 -104.19
C ILE A 1160 -29.29 -52.08 -103.12
N ILE A 1161 -29.67 -52.07 -101.83
CA ILE A 1161 -28.74 -51.85 -100.71
C ILE A 1161 -27.71 -53.00 -100.63
N GLY A 1162 -28.19 -54.25 -100.56
CA GLY A 1162 -27.35 -55.42 -100.29
C GLY A 1162 -26.79 -55.49 -98.86
N PRO A 1163 -26.11 -56.58 -98.48
CA PRO A 1163 -25.56 -56.73 -97.13
C PRO A 1163 -24.52 -55.62 -96.85
N GLN A 1164 -24.65 -54.95 -95.69
CA GLN A 1164 -23.85 -53.79 -95.27
C GLN A 1164 -23.76 -52.66 -96.32
N GLY A 1165 -24.75 -52.52 -97.21
CA GLY A 1165 -24.73 -51.48 -98.25
C GLY A 1165 -23.71 -51.74 -99.37
N SER A 1166 -23.15 -52.95 -99.45
CA SER A 1166 -22.12 -53.30 -100.45
C SER A 1166 -22.57 -53.06 -101.90
N LYS A 1167 -23.80 -53.47 -102.26
CA LYS A 1167 -24.35 -53.28 -103.61
C LYS A 1167 -24.59 -51.80 -103.92
N ILE A 1168 -25.18 -51.03 -103.01
CA ILE A 1168 -25.39 -49.59 -103.25
C ILE A 1168 -24.07 -48.80 -103.32
N ASN A 1169 -23.04 -49.17 -102.55
CA ASN A 1169 -21.72 -48.56 -102.70
C ASN A 1169 -21.08 -48.91 -104.06
N GLN A 1170 -21.18 -50.17 -104.52
CA GLN A 1170 -20.74 -50.56 -105.87
C GLN A 1170 -21.51 -49.82 -106.97
N LEU A 1171 -22.83 -49.68 -106.82
CA LEU A 1171 -23.71 -48.96 -107.73
C LEU A 1171 -23.29 -47.49 -107.85
N ARG A 1172 -23.23 -46.75 -106.73
CA ARG A 1172 -22.76 -45.35 -106.68
C ARG A 1172 -21.37 -45.17 -107.31
N ASN A 1173 -20.45 -46.11 -107.08
CA ASN A 1173 -19.09 -46.07 -107.65
C ASN A 1173 -19.04 -46.39 -109.16
N LYS A 1174 -20.01 -47.13 -109.70
CA LYS A 1174 -20.16 -47.38 -111.15
C LYS A 1174 -20.85 -46.22 -111.86
N THR A 1175 -21.86 -45.62 -111.23
CA THR A 1175 -22.73 -44.62 -111.83
C THR A 1175 -22.22 -43.20 -111.61
N ASN A 1176 -21.35 -42.96 -110.63
CA ASN A 1176 -20.96 -41.63 -110.14
C ASN A 1176 -22.17 -40.77 -109.73
N THR A 1177 -23.22 -41.38 -109.16
CA THR A 1177 -24.42 -40.69 -108.65
C THR A 1177 -24.60 -40.86 -107.14
N PHE A 1178 -25.13 -39.83 -106.49
CA PHE A 1178 -25.56 -39.91 -105.09
C PHE A 1178 -26.93 -40.61 -105.05
N ILE A 1179 -27.00 -41.79 -104.44
CA ILE A 1179 -28.24 -42.56 -104.33
C ILE A 1179 -28.65 -42.61 -102.86
N THR A 1180 -29.78 -41.96 -102.51
CA THR A 1180 -30.35 -41.94 -101.16
C THR A 1180 -31.65 -42.76 -101.15
N ILE A 1181 -31.58 -43.93 -100.52
CA ILE A 1181 -32.74 -44.81 -100.31
C ILE A 1181 -33.42 -44.40 -98.98
N PRO A 1182 -34.74 -44.16 -98.95
CA PRO A 1182 -35.46 -43.81 -97.73
C PRO A 1182 -35.53 -44.97 -96.75
N ARG A 1183 -35.75 -44.65 -95.48
CA ARG A 1183 -36.15 -45.62 -94.45
C ARG A 1183 -37.66 -45.84 -94.50
N ALA A 1184 -38.12 -46.96 -93.95
CA ALA A 1184 -39.55 -47.27 -93.83
C ALA A 1184 -40.34 -46.23 -92.99
N THR A 1185 -39.64 -45.43 -92.18
CA THR A 1185 -40.18 -44.32 -91.37
C THR A 1185 -40.36 -43.01 -92.13
N ASP A 1186 -39.82 -42.89 -93.33
CA ASP A 1186 -39.69 -41.59 -94.00
C ASP A 1186 -40.95 -41.28 -94.82
N LYS A 1187 -41.34 -39.99 -94.86
CA LYS A 1187 -42.58 -39.50 -95.50
C LYS A 1187 -42.74 -39.94 -96.97
N TYR A 1188 -41.63 -40.12 -97.67
CA TYR A 1188 -41.57 -40.51 -99.08
C TYR A 1188 -40.95 -41.91 -99.28
N SER A 1189 -41.21 -42.85 -98.36
CA SER A 1189 -40.64 -44.21 -98.33
C SER A 1189 -40.85 -45.09 -99.57
N LYS A 1190 -41.68 -44.67 -100.54
CA LYS A 1190 -41.84 -45.29 -101.87
C LYS A 1190 -40.87 -44.78 -102.95
N PHE A 1191 -40.05 -43.78 -102.67
CA PHE A 1191 -39.18 -43.12 -103.66
C PHE A 1191 -37.71 -43.20 -103.28
N VAL A 1192 -36.88 -43.82 -104.13
CA VAL A 1192 -35.42 -43.65 -104.04
C VAL A 1192 -35.03 -42.37 -104.78
N TYR A 1193 -34.27 -41.51 -104.10
CA TYR A 1193 -33.77 -40.25 -104.63
C TYR A 1193 -32.35 -40.45 -105.18
N VAL A 1194 -32.10 -39.94 -106.38
CA VAL A 1194 -30.81 -40.02 -107.07
C VAL A 1194 -30.41 -38.61 -107.51
N VAL A 1195 -29.13 -38.25 -107.38
CA VAL A 1195 -28.62 -36.93 -107.77
C VAL A 1195 -27.31 -37.10 -108.55
N GLY A 1196 -27.17 -36.40 -109.67
CA GLY A 1196 -26.00 -36.50 -110.54
C GLY A 1196 -26.14 -35.73 -111.85
N GLU A 1197 -25.21 -35.98 -112.76
CA GLU A 1197 -25.31 -35.61 -114.18
C GLU A 1197 -26.34 -36.50 -114.90
N GLU A 1198 -27.06 -35.98 -115.89
CA GLU A 1198 -28.19 -36.67 -116.54
C GLU A 1198 -27.80 -38.03 -117.17
N ASP A 1199 -26.68 -38.07 -117.88
CA ASP A 1199 -26.04 -39.29 -118.40
C ASP A 1199 -25.81 -40.34 -117.32
N ASN A 1200 -25.46 -39.91 -116.11
CA ASN A 1200 -25.12 -40.75 -114.98
C ASN A 1200 -26.37 -41.20 -114.21
N LEU A 1201 -27.45 -40.40 -114.22
CA LEU A 1201 -28.79 -40.82 -113.80
C LEU A 1201 -29.35 -41.90 -114.71
N ASN A 1202 -29.17 -41.78 -116.04
CA ASN A 1202 -29.60 -42.80 -117.00
C ASN A 1202 -28.85 -44.13 -116.80
N LYS A 1203 -27.52 -44.10 -116.61
CA LYS A 1203 -26.72 -45.28 -116.23
C LYS A 1203 -27.18 -45.89 -114.90
N ALA A 1204 -27.54 -45.05 -113.93
CA ALA A 1204 -28.09 -45.50 -112.65
C ALA A 1204 -29.47 -46.15 -112.80
N HIS A 1205 -30.35 -45.62 -113.65
CA HIS A 1205 -31.64 -46.25 -113.96
C HIS A 1205 -31.45 -47.66 -114.52
N GLU A 1206 -30.56 -47.84 -115.50
CA GLU A 1206 -30.28 -49.18 -116.06
C GLU A 1206 -29.70 -50.16 -115.03
N GLU A 1207 -28.68 -49.76 -114.27
CA GLU A 1207 -28.08 -50.64 -113.26
C GLU A 1207 -29.06 -50.97 -112.12
N ILE A 1208 -29.95 -50.06 -111.74
CA ILE A 1208 -31.03 -50.35 -110.78
C ILE A 1208 -32.08 -51.29 -111.39
N LYS A 1209 -32.46 -51.09 -112.66
CA LYS A 1209 -33.42 -51.95 -113.38
C LYS A 1209 -32.92 -53.39 -113.55
N LYS A 1210 -31.60 -53.61 -113.56
CA LYS A 1210 -30.96 -54.95 -113.50
C LYS A 1210 -30.98 -55.60 -112.10
N LEU A 1211 -31.32 -54.85 -111.04
CA LEU A 1211 -31.26 -55.30 -109.64
C LEU A 1211 -32.63 -55.48 -108.97
N LEU A 1212 -33.70 -54.93 -109.55
CA LEU A 1212 -35.07 -54.94 -109.04
C LEU A 1212 -35.82 -56.25 -109.29
#